data_AF-A0A3N5AFT7-F1
#
_entry.id   AF-A0A3N5AFT7-F1
#
_cell.length_a   1.000
_cell.length_b   1.000
_cell.length_c   1.000
_cell.angle_alpha   90.00
_cell.angle_beta   90.00
_cell.angle_gamma   90.00
#
_symmetry.space_group_name_H-M   'P 1'
#
loop_
_entity.id
_entity.type
_entity.pdbx_description
1 polymer ?
#
loop_
_entity_poly.entity_id
_entity_poly.type
_entity_poly.pdbx_seq_one_letter_code
_entity_poly.pdbx_strand_id
1 'polypeptide(L)'
;MTVLMMVAAVYGVVQLFVLSYPTRSVRLATVLLALIVGVYVCGTAAALLEVTYTRAIADRTGQSLVEVVNTTSFTTAPWVEELVKVSPLLLIGAYTKVRRQWGLADFTVLGAALGAGFGLLESLLRYSLDADRALARHGGWIVPDSLSPPYIPGPGQVLTSWLPSPAASLDLGQTGDITVPTFNHLAWTALAGLGVGLLWRAKGWVKPLAMVPLGASVAHHTLNNYVVQHPTDRQAKQWLEHLDGKLWLAPLLVLFLAMTVDWVCLRRGKRRIPGLLLSAEQEDGDSAAALIRYASRRLPCTVLIALRFVRLRRALCYAAVGTLSPALEPLRRAVADIATRIDATDHERAWRTADIRAHVRAARSAVGSRRRLVALIPCVLLLPSVLFLCVGSFKSTAGLQDYFTTGVGPKILLGFAMAALVWIAWQSATLLRTWRETAAHPLGEQLAAHRLRLSSALASATIGTLLLWRSTGPAGPEGRVIPVAHLLDALDKFLAYVGFALLLLSVLALFPPGAGLAFAGITVSGEGIMVSALAARLGAAGIALMAAGAVGGGAGGGGGGSGPGANPPPAQQGSASGDAIGGHRTASGIAKWAREQGWTETQTENGPPKFIDENGIVRVTLKQGSSRAPGSGMPHVEIRNAQGERIDPTGNLVARKSPGNHTSIIWDLP
;
A
#
# COMPACT_ATOMS: atom_id res chain seq x y z
N MET A 1 -2.14 -9.06 -6.54
CA MET A 1 -1.26 -7.87 -6.66
C MET A 1 -1.42 -6.92 -5.50
N THR A 2 -2.64 -6.43 -5.22
CA THR A 2 -2.97 -5.56 -4.08
C THR A 2 -2.40 -6.05 -2.75
N VAL A 3 -2.47 -7.36 -2.49
CA VAL A 3 -1.87 -7.96 -1.28
C VAL A 3 -0.38 -7.66 -1.17
N LEU A 4 0.37 -7.72 -2.27
CA LEU A 4 1.81 -7.47 -2.24
C LEU A 4 2.15 -5.99 -2.14
N MET A 5 1.36 -5.10 -2.74
CA MET A 5 1.48 -3.65 -2.50
C MET A 5 1.36 -3.34 -1.00
N MET A 6 0.35 -3.93 -0.33
CA MET A 6 0.16 -3.79 1.11
C MET A 6 1.32 -4.39 1.91
N VAL A 7 1.79 -5.59 1.55
CA VAL A 7 2.92 -6.24 2.22
C VAL A 7 4.19 -5.40 2.08
N ALA A 8 4.48 -4.83 0.90
CA ALA A 8 5.63 -3.97 0.69
C ALA A 8 5.60 -2.72 1.58
N ALA A 9 4.47 -1.99 1.58
CA ALA A 9 4.29 -0.80 2.42
C ALA A 9 4.45 -1.13 3.93
N VAL A 10 3.79 -2.20 4.40
CA VAL A 10 3.88 -2.62 5.81
C VAL A 10 5.29 -3.09 6.15
N TYR A 11 5.94 -3.84 5.27
CA TYR A 11 7.28 -4.38 5.50
C TYR A 11 8.32 -3.27 5.63
N GLY A 12 8.31 -2.26 4.75
CA GLY A 12 9.20 -1.09 4.87
C GLY A 12 9.02 -0.34 6.20
N VAL A 13 7.78 -0.17 6.65
CA VAL A 13 7.49 0.45 7.96
C VAL A 13 7.98 -0.44 9.12
N VAL A 14 7.82 -1.76 9.02
CA VAL A 14 8.30 -2.72 10.02
C VAL A 14 9.84 -2.73 10.09
N GLN A 15 10.55 -2.59 8.97
CA GLN A 15 12.01 -2.48 8.95
C GLN A 15 12.48 -1.28 9.80
N LEU A 16 11.92 -0.08 9.58
CA LEU A 16 12.26 1.11 10.38
C LEU A 16 11.80 0.99 11.84
N PHE A 17 10.66 0.34 12.08
CA PHE A 17 10.16 0.05 13.42
C PHE A 17 11.12 -0.83 14.25
N VAL A 18 11.71 -1.85 13.61
CA VAL A 18 12.69 -2.74 14.23
C VAL A 18 13.99 -1.99 14.49
N LEU A 19 14.50 -1.25 13.50
CA LEU A 19 15.75 -0.49 13.64
C LEU A 19 15.70 0.57 14.73
N SER A 20 14.55 1.22 14.90
CA SER A 20 14.33 2.24 15.94
C SER A 20 14.18 1.65 17.36
N TYR A 21 14.20 0.32 17.52
CA TYR A 21 14.01 -0.35 18.81
C TYR A 21 14.85 0.19 19.97
N PRO A 22 16.13 0.60 19.82
CA PRO A 22 16.94 1.06 20.95
C PRO A 22 16.39 2.29 21.68
N THR A 23 15.67 3.18 20.99
CA THR A 23 15.18 4.44 21.58
C THR A 23 13.66 4.63 21.51
N ARG A 24 12.96 3.93 20.61
CA ARG A 24 11.50 4.06 20.39
C ARG A 24 10.68 3.78 21.65
N SER A 25 9.64 4.59 21.88
CA SER A 25 8.70 4.45 23.01
C SER A 25 7.29 4.02 22.59
N VAL A 26 6.90 4.23 21.33
CA VAL A 26 5.56 3.87 20.80
C VAL A 26 5.39 2.35 20.66
N ARG A 27 4.29 1.84 20.10
CA ARG A 27 4.01 0.42 19.78
C ARG A 27 3.90 0.24 18.28
N LEU A 28 4.06 -1.02 17.84
CA LEU A 28 3.80 -1.38 16.44
C LEU A 28 2.35 -1.02 16.07
N ALA A 29 1.39 -1.29 16.96
CA ALA A 29 -0.01 -0.94 16.74
C ALA A 29 -0.22 0.56 16.47
N THR A 30 0.51 1.44 17.16
CA THR A 30 0.42 2.90 16.97
C THR A 30 1.05 3.31 15.63
N VAL A 31 2.15 2.67 15.24
CA VAL A 31 2.82 2.90 13.95
C VAL A 31 1.98 2.40 12.77
N LEU A 32 1.39 1.20 12.88
CA LEU A 32 0.46 0.68 11.87
C LEU A 32 -0.82 1.51 11.79
N LEU A 33 -1.30 2.03 12.91
CA LEU A 33 -2.41 2.99 12.90
C LEU A 33 -2.04 4.29 12.19
N ALA A 34 -0.80 4.77 12.33
CA ALA A 34 -0.30 5.91 11.56
C ALA A 34 -0.26 5.61 10.05
N LEU A 35 0.10 4.39 9.64
CA LEU A 35 -0.02 3.95 8.24
C LEU A 35 -1.47 4.03 7.76
N ILE A 36 -2.40 3.51 8.54
CA ILE A 36 -3.85 3.58 8.23
C ILE A 36 -4.31 5.05 8.12
N VAL A 37 -3.84 5.93 8.99
CA VAL A 37 -4.12 7.39 8.91
C VAL A 37 -3.53 7.99 7.63
N GLY A 38 -2.36 7.54 7.20
CA GLY A 38 -1.79 7.90 5.90
C GLY A 38 -2.71 7.59 4.73
N VAL A 39 -3.32 6.39 4.74
CA VAL A 39 -4.32 5.97 3.73
C VAL A 39 -5.57 6.84 3.81
N TYR A 40 -6.27 6.84 4.96
CA TYR A 40 -7.64 7.37 5.01
C TYR A 40 -7.74 8.85 5.31
N VAL A 41 -6.77 9.43 6.02
CA VAL A 41 -6.80 10.84 6.40
C VAL A 41 -5.95 11.64 5.44
N CYS A 42 -4.66 11.29 5.32
CA CYS A 42 -3.73 12.09 4.52
C CYS A 42 -4.04 12.01 3.02
N GLY A 43 -4.17 10.78 2.49
CA GLY A 43 -4.46 10.58 1.07
C GLY A 43 -5.77 11.23 0.62
N THR A 44 -6.83 11.07 1.41
CA THR A 44 -8.12 11.71 1.11
C THR A 44 -8.08 13.22 1.24
N ALA A 45 -7.48 13.76 2.30
CA ALA A 45 -7.39 15.20 2.46
C ALA A 45 -6.63 15.85 1.31
N ALA A 46 -5.51 15.26 0.88
CA ALA A 46 -4.76 15.73 -0.28
C ALA A 46 -5.61 15.66 -1.56
N ALA A 47 -6.24 14.53 -1.85
CA ALA A 47 -7.10 14.37 -3.03
C ALA A 47 -8.24 15.42 -3.07
N LEU A 48 -8.92 15.66 -1.95
CA LEU A 48 -9.98 16.68 -1.87
C LEU A 48 -9.45 18.10 -2.06
N LEU A 49 -8.30 18.41 -1.44
CA LEU A 49 -7.67 19.72 -1.56
C LEU A 49 -7.21 19.97 -2.99
N GLU A 50 -6.56 19.01 -3.62
CA GLU A 50 -6.08 19.10 -5.00
C GLU A 50 -7.22 19.24 -5.99
N VAL A 51 -8.28 18.41 -5.88
CA VAL A 51 -9.46 18.51 -6.74
C VAL A 51 -10.15 19.86 -6.60
N THR A 52 -10.30 20.35 -5.36
CA THR A 52 -10.93 21.66 -5.12
C THR A 52 -10.05 22.79 -5.66
N TYR A 53 -8.74 22.70 -5.45
CA TYR A 53 -7.78 23.71 -5.86
C TYR A 53 -7.68 23.80 -7.39
N THR A 54 -7.47 22.68 -8.08
CA THR A 54 -7.31 22.66 -9.54
C THR A 54 -8.56 23.15 -10.26
N ARG A 55 -9.75 22.77 -9.78
CA ARG A 55 -11.02 23.30 -10.32
C ARG A 55 -11.15 24.80 -10.08
N ALA A 56 -10.91 25.27 -8.86
CA ALA A 56 -11.00 26.69 -8.55
C ALA A 56 -10.03 27.54 -9.37
N ILE A 57 -8.82 27.02 -9.64
CA ILE A 57 -7.84 27.70 -10.50
C ILE A 57 -8.24 27.66 -11.96
N ALA A 58 -8.72 26.53 -12.48
CA ALA A 58 -9.22 26.42 -13.85
C ALA A 58 -10.38 27.40 -14.09
N ASP A 59 -11.37 27.43 -13.18
CA ASP A 59 -12.51 28.34 -13.26
C ASP A 59 -12.10 29.82 -13.22
N ARG A 60 -11.08 30.17 -12.43
CA ARG A 60 -10.60 31.56 -12.29
C ARG A 60 -9.70 32.03 -13.43
N THR A 61 -8.92 31.13 -14.01
CA THR A 61 -7.92 31.47 -15.04
C THR A 61 -8.45 31.25 -16.45
N GLY A 62 -9.53 30.48 -16.62
CA GLY A 62 -10.02 30.06 -17.92
C GLY A 62 -9.16 29.00 -18.60
N GLN A 63 -8.09 28.52 -17.94
CA GLN A 63 -7.24 27.44 -18.46
C GLN A 63 -7.98 26.10 -18.44
N SER A 64 -7.54 25.18 -19.30
CA SER A 64 -8.05 23.81 -19.25
C SER A 64 -7.67 23.13 -17.93
N LEU A 65 -8.55 22.27 -17.41
CA LEU A 65 -8.26 21.52 -16.18
C LEU A 65 -6.97 20.69 -16.31
N VAL A 66 -6.69 20.12 -17.49
CA VAL A 66 -5.46 19.36 -17.79
C VAL A 66 -4.22 20.24 -17.57
N GLU A 67 -4.21 21.45 -18.12
CA GLU A 67 -3.07 22.37 -18.03
C GLU A 67 -2.81 22.80 -16.58
N VAL A 68 -3.88 23.12 -15.84
CA VAL A 68 -3.80 23.46 -14.43
C VAL A 68 -3.29 22.28 -13.61
N VAL A 69 -3.78 21.07 -13.86
CA VAL A 69 -3.33 19.85 -13.18
C VAL A 69 -1.85 19.58 -13.46
N ASN A 70 -1.42 19.64 -14.72
CA ASN A 70 -0.03 19.42 -15.10
C ASN A 70 0.91 20.38 -14.37
N THR A 71 0.58 21.67 -14.34
CA THR A 71 1.37 22.69 -13.65
C THR A 71 1.33 22.50 -12.14
N THR A 72 0.14 22.25 -11.57
CA THR A 72 -0.06 22.08 -10.12
C THR A 72 0.68 20.85 -9.59
N SER A 73 0.79 19.79 -10.41
CA SER A 73 1.37 18.50 -9.99
C SER A 73 2.81 18.57 -9.48
N PHE A 74 3.61 19.54 -9.95
CA PHE A 74 4.99 19.73 -9.48
C PHE A 74 5.22 21.05 -8.74
N THR A 75 4.30 22.02 -8.84
CA THR A 75 4.42 23.33 -8.16
C THR A 75 3.77 23.33 -6.78
N THR A 76 2.49 22.99 -6.69
CA THR A 76 1.68 23.16 -5.47
C THR A 76 1.38 21.81 -4.80
N ALA A 77 1.06 20.77 -5.57
CA ALA A 77 0.69 19.46 -5.04
C ALA A 77 1.76 18.88 -4.08
N PRO A 78 3.08 18.91 -4.39
CA PRO A 78 4.09 18.37 -3.49
C PRO A 78 4.10 19.05 -2.11
N TRP A 79 3.86 20.35 -2.06
CA TRP A 79 3.74 21.08 -0.79
C TRP A 79 2.49 20.66 -0.01
N VAL A 80 1.34 20.63 -0.69
CA VAL A 80 0.07 20.24 -0.08
C VAL A 80 0.17 18.82 0.48
N GLU A 81 0.64 17.87 -0.32
CA GLU A 81 0.78 16.49 0.07
C GLU A 81 1.71 16.31 1.28
N GLU A 82 2.92 16.87 1.25
CA GLU A 82 3.89 16.69 2.34
C GLU A 82 3.40 17.35 3.63
N LEU A 83 2.75 18.53 3.55
CA LEU A 83 2.14 19.19 4.71
C LEU A 83 0.97 18.38 5.28
N VAL A 84 0.10 17.85 4.41
CA VAL A 84 -1.02 16.99 4.81
C VAL A 84 -0.51 15.72 5.47
N LYS A 85 0.51 15.06 4.90
CA LYS A 85 1.13 13.83 5.45
C LYS A 85 1.66 14.04 6.86
N VAL A 86 2.29 15.18 7.16
CA VAL A 86 2.82 15.47 8.51
C VAL A 86 1.81 16.08 9.49
N SER A 87 0.67 16.57 9.00
CA SER A 87 -0.34 17.22 9.83
C SER A 87 -0.82 16.38 11.03
N PRO A 88 -0.99 15.04 10.96
CA PRO A 88 -1.39 14.26 12.12
C PRO A 88 -0.32 14.29 13.22
N LEU A 89 0.97 14.32 12.86
CA LEU A 89 2.07 14.43 13.83
C LEU A 89 2.16 15.82 14.45
N LEU A 90 1.89 16.86 13.68
CA LEU A 90 1.79 18.22 14.21
C LEU A 90 0.66 18.31 15.25
N LEU A 91 -0.53 17.81 14.92
CA LEU A 91 -1.68 17.82 15.83
C LEU A 91 -1.45 16.96 17.09
N ILE A 92 -0.80 15.80 16.95
CA ILE A 92 -0.47 14.94 18.09
C ILE A 92 0.62 15.58 18.96
N GLY A 93 1.65 16.17 18.35
CA GLY A 93 2.73 16.86 19.05
C GLY A 93 2.28 18.14 19.76
N ALA A 94 1.16 18.75 19.35
CA ALA A 94 0.56 19.87 20.07
C ALA A 94 0.20 19.50 21.53
N TYR A 95 -0.10 18.23 21.82
CA TYR A 95 -0.36 17.76 23.16
C TYR A 95 0.93 17.67 23.98
N THR A 96 0.99 18.47 25.05
CA THR A 96 2.14 18.55 25.99
C THR A 96 2.59 17.18 26.49
N LYS A 97 1.63 16.30 26.81
CA LYS A 97 1.89 14.92 27.27
C LYS A 97 2.64 14.11 26.21
N VAL A 98 2.19 14.17 24.95
CA VAL A 98 2.78 13.37 23.87
C VAL A 98 4.18 13.88 23.53
N ARG A 99 4.33 15.18 23.24
CA ARG A 99 5.65 15.75 22.88
C ARG A 99 6.72 15.59 23.97
N ARG A 100 6.32 15.51 25.24
CA ARG A 100 7.25 15.28 26.35
C ARG A 100 7.66 13.82 26.45
N GLN A 101 6.74 12.88 26.18
CA GLN A 101 6.98 11.45 26.34
C GLN A 101 7.55 10.76 25.09
N TRP A 102 7.50 11.38 23.91
CA TRP A 102 8.05 10.83 22.67
C TRP A 102 9.46 11.36 22.38
N GLY A 103 10.28 10.48 21.81
CA GLY A 103 11.58 10.81 21.24
C GLY A 103 11.48 11.26 19.78
N LEU A 104 12.58 11.72 19.19
CA LEU A 104 12.67 12.04 17.77
C LEU A 104 12.43 10.79 16.90
N ALA A 105 12.93 9.62 17.32
CA ALA A 105 12.75 8.38 16.59
C ALA A 105 11.27 7.96 16.49
N ASP A 106 10.46 8.29 17.51
CA ASP A 106 9.01 8.06 17.46
C ASP A 106 8.38 8.90 16.33
N PHE A 107 8.68 10.19 16.23
CA PHE A 107 8.17 11.06 15.16
C PHE A 107 8.64 10.62 13.77
N THR A 108 9.91 10.26 13.61
CA THR A 108 10.47 9.76 12.34
C THR A 108 9.76 8.50 11.86
N VAL A 109 9.56 7.51 12.74
CA VAL A 109 8.94 6.22 12.36
C VAL A 109 7.44 6.38 12.10
N LEU A 110 6.72 7.19 12.89
CA LEU A 110 5.32 7.48 12.56
C LEU A 110 5.20 8.30 11.27
N GLY A 111 6.15 9.20 10.98
CA GLY A 111 6.21 9.94 9.72
C GLY A 111 6.36 9.00 8.53
N ALA A 112 7.34 8.10 8.60
CA ALA A 112 7.53 7.06 7.59
C ALA A 112 6.25 6.22 7.37
N ALA A 113 5.55 5.88 8.46
CA ALA A 113 4.29 5.15 8.36
C ALA A 113 3.18 5.94 7.67
N LEU A 114 3.00 7.23 8.00
CA LEU A 114 2.04 8.11 7.35
C LEU A 114 2.31 8.23 5.84
N GLY A 115 3.57 8.44 5.45
CA GLY A 115 3.99 8.48 4.05
C GLY A 115 3.75 7.15 3.34
N ALA A 116 4.10 6.02 3.97
CA ALA A 116 3.85 4.70 3.42
C ALA A 116 2.36 4.43 3.19
N GLY A 117 1.50 4.86 4.12
CA GLY A 117 0.06 4.78 3.98
C GLY A 117 -0.48 5.62 2.83
N PHE A 118 0.01 6.85 2.69
CA PHE A 118 -0.35 7.74 1.58
C PHE A 118 0.01 7.10 0.23
N GLY A 119 1.28 6.70 0.06
CA GLY A 119 1.74 6.10 -1.20
C GLY A 119 1.09 4.74 -1.50
N LEU A 120 0.68 4.01 -0.47
CA LEU A 120 -0.13 2.81 -0.63
C LEU A 120 -1.51 3.15 -1.20
N LEU A 121 -2.20 4.18 -0.69
CA LEU A 121 -3.49 4.59 -1.26
C LEU A 121 -3.33 4.92 -2.75
N GLU A 122 -2.31 5.70 -3.10
CA GLU A 122 -2.04 6.06 -4.49
C GLU A 122 -1.82 4.83 -5.37
N SER A 123 -1.01 3.87 -4.92
CA SER A 123 -0.76 2.62 -5.64
C SER A 123 -2.04 1.79 -5.79
N LEU A 124 -2.88 1.72 -4.76
CA LEU A 124 -4.16 1.00 -4.79
C LEU A 124 -5.15 1.65 -5.75
N LEU A 125 -5.27 2.98 -5.74
CA LEU A 125 -6.13 3.70 -6.66
C LEU A 125 -5.71 3.51 -8.13
N ARG A 126 -4.41 3.35 -8.38
CA ARG A 126 -3.88 3.16 -9.73
C ARG A 126 -3.99 1.72 -10.24
N TYR A 127 -3.72 0.71 -9.41
CA TYR A 127 -3.41 -0.65 -9.89
C TYR A 127 -4.23 -1.78 -9.27
N SER A 128 -5.17 -1.49 -8.37
CA SER A 128 -5.85 -2.54 -7.60
C SER A 128 -6.87 -3.38 -8.39
N LEU A 129 -7.32 -2.91 -9.57
CA LEU A 129 -8.26 -3.64 -10.43
C LEU A 129 -7.65 -4.21 -11.71
N ASP A 130 -6.35 -4.01 -11.97
CA ASP A 130 -5.68 -4.54 -13.18
C ASP A 130 -5.23 -6.00 -13.04
N ALA A 131 -5.86 -6.78 -12.15
CA ALA A 131 -5.44 -8.13 -11.83
C ALA A 131 -5.60 -9.12 -13.01
N ASP A 132 -6.59 -8.89 -13.86
CA ASP A 132 -6.88 -9.64 -15.09
C ASP A 132 -5.85 -9.35 -16.19
N ARG A 133 -5.42 -8.09 -16.30
CA ARG A 133 -4.43 -7.59 -17.26
C ARG A 133 -3.00 -7.91 -16.87
N ALA A 134 -2.77 -8.22 -15.59
CA ALA A 134 -1.46 -8.52 -15.07
C ALA A 134 -0.79 -9.74 -15.73
N LEU A 135 0.50 -9.59 -16.01
CA LEU A 135 1.35 -10.64 -16.56
C LEU A 135 2.46 -10.95 -15.55
N ALA A 136 2.63 -12.22 -15.18
CA ALA A 136 3.72 -12.63 -14.32
C ALA A 136 5.06 -12.54 -15.08
N ARG A 137 6.03 -11.76 -14.57
CA ARG A 137 7.36 -11.62 -15.17
C ARG A 137 8.38 -11.21 -14.11
N HIS A 138 9.62 -11.68 -14.25
CA HIS A 138 10.74 -11.32 -13.36
C HIS A 138 10.41 -11.50 -11.86
N GLY A 139 9.70 -12.59 -11.50
CA GLY A 139 9.30 -12.88 -10.12
C GLY A 139 8.16 -12.01 -9.56
N GLY A 140 7.66 -11.02 -10.31
CA GLY A 140 6.54 -10.14 -9.95
C GLY A 140 5.48 -10.07 -11.04
N TRP A 141 4.77 -8.94 -11.12
CA TRP A 141 3.70 -8.72 -12.10
C TRP A 141 3.87 -7.38 -12.81
N ILE A 142 3.66 -7.37 -14.12
CA ILE A 142 3.58 -6.17 -14.94
C ILE A 142 2.16 -5.93 -15.40
N VAL A 143 1.76 -4.66 -15.42
CA VAL A 143 0.52 -4.22 -16.07
C VAL A 143 0.89 -3.58 -17.41
N PRO A 144 0.53 -4.19 -18.55
CA PRO A 144 0.90 -3.68 -19.87
C PRO A 144 0.04 -2.47 -20.25
N ASP A 145 0.43 -1.29 -19.79
CA ASP A 145 -0.24 -0.01 -20.06
C ASP A 145 0.58 0.95 -20.93
N SER A 146 1.90 0.78 -21.00
CA SER A 146 2.79 1.72 -21.69
C SER A 146 4.15 1.09 -22.02
N LEU A 147 5.01 1.91 -22.64
CA LEU A 147 6.41 1.62 -22.90
C LEU A 147 7.25 1.50 -21.61
N SER A 148 6.75 2.01 -20.48
CA SER A 148 7.34 1.81 -19.15
C SER A 148 6.31 1.22 -18.20
N PRO A 149 5.99 -0.09 -18.33
CA PRO A 149 4.84 -0.68 -17.67
C PRO A 149 5.00 -0.67 -16.13
N PRO A 150 3.92 -0.40 -15.38
CA PRO A 150 3.90 -0.57 -13.94
C PRO A 150 4.26 -1.99 -13.53
N TYR A 151 5.09 -2.11 -12.50
CA TYR A 151 5.59 -3.34 -11.95
C TYR A 151 5.26 -3.46 -10.47
N ILE A 152 4.61 -4.57 -10.10
CA ILE A 152 4.32 -4.95 -8.72
C ILE A 152 5.28 -6.06 -8.30
N PRO A 153 6.12 -5.83 -7.27
CA PRO A 153 7.16 -6.77 -6.89
C PRO A 153 6.63 -8.07 -6.30
N GLY A 154 7.36 -9.15 -6.55
CA GLY A 154 7.15 -10.49 -6.02
C GLY A 154 7.32 -10.60 -4.50
N PRO A 155 6.80 -11.67 -3.87
CA PRO A 155 6.99 -11.90 -2.44
C PRO A 155 8.47 -12.04 -2.07
N GLY A 156 9.27 -12.74 -2.89
CA GLY A 156 10.71 -12.88 -2.70
C GLY A 156 11.40 -11.52 -2.70
N GLN A 157 11.15 -10.73 -3.75
CA GLN A 157 11.73 -9.40 -3.89
C GLN A 157 11.32 -8.44 -2.76
N VAL A 158 10.04 -8.43 -2.37
CA VAL A 158 9.56 -7.58 -1.26
C VAL A 158 10.29 -7.92 0.04
N LEU A 159 10.42 -9.22 0.36
CA LEU A 159 11.01 -9.66 1.63
C LEU A 159 12.53 -9.56 1.68
N THR A 160 13.21 -9.45 0.54
CA THR A 160 14.67 -9.26 0.46
C THR A 160 15.09 -7.83 0.15
N SER A 161 14.14 -6.93 -0.14
CA SER A 161 14.44 -5.54 -0.49
C SER A 161 14.43 -4.61 0.72
N TRP A 162 15.24 -3.57 0.61
CA TRP A 162 15.27 -2.49 1.58
C TRP A 162 14.17 -1.46 1.27
N LEU A 163 13.24 -1.28 2.22
CA LEU A 163 12.11 -0.36 2.13
C LEU A 163 11.37 -0.46 0.78
N PRO A 164 10.84 -1.65 0.41
CA PRO A 164 10.33 -1.90 -0.94
C PRO A 164 9.16 -0.98 -1.28
N SER A 165 9.21 -0.38 -2.47
CA SER A 165 8.07 0.34 -3.03
C SER A 165 6.89 -0.61 -3.34
N PRO A 166 5.63 -0.21 -3.08
CA PRO A 166 4.45 -1.00 -3.45
C PRO A 166 4.29 -1.22 -4.95
N ALA A 167 4.78 -0.28 -5.75
CA ALA A 167 4.80 -0.32 -7.21
C ALA A 167 6.07 0.39 -7.73
N ALA A 168 6.53 -0.02 -8.90
CA ALA A 168 7.66 0.57 -9.62
C ALA A 168 7.32 0.72 -11.10
N SER A 169 8.16 1.41 -11.86
CA SER A 169 8.10 1.44 -13.33
C SER A 169 9.27 0.66 -13.90
N LEU A 170 9.03 -0.13 -14.95
CA LEU A 170 10.11 -0.80 -15.68
C LEU A 170 10.44 -0.06 -16.96
N ASP A 171 11.73 0.03 -17.30
CA ASP A 171 12.16 0.51 -18.61
C ASP A 171 12.16 -0.61 -19.65
N LEU A 172 11.69 -0.27 -20.86
CA LEU A 172 11.72 -1.15 -22.02
C LEU A 172 13.15 -1.62 -22.31
N GLY A 173 13.37 -2.93 -22.27
CA GLY A 173 14.67 -3.57 -22.56
C GLY A 173 15.41 -4.11 -21.35
N GLN A 174 14.92 -3.89 -20.12
CA GLN A 174 15.46 -4.58 -18.94
C GLN A 174 15.21 -6.10 -19.04
N THR A 175 16.30 -6.86 -19.21
CA THR A 175 16.28 -8.33 -19.33
C THR A 175 16.89 -9.05 -18.12
N GLY A 176 17.44 -8.29 -17.16
CA GLY A 176 18.07 -8.80 -15.93
C GLY A 176 17.14 -8.85 -14.71
N ASP A 177 17.74 -9.10 -13.55
CA ASP A 177 17.06 -9.05 -12.25
C ASP A 177 16.56 -7.63 -11.96
N ILE A 178 15.27 -7.52 -11.65
CA ILE A 178 14.65 -6.24 -11.29
C ILE A 178 14.92 -5.96 -9.82
N THR A 179 15.58 -4.84 -9.55
CA THR A 179 15.72 -4.29 -8.19
C THR A 179 14.47 -3.50 -7.83
N VAL A 180 13.88 -3.80 -6.68
CA VAL A 180 12.73 -3.04 -6.18
C VAL A 180 13.25 -1.70 -5.64
N PRO A 181 12.75 -0.56 -6.14
CA PRO A 181 13.20 0.74 -5.66
C PRO A 181 12.77 0.97 -4.21
N THR A 182 13.47 1.89 -3.55
CA THR A 182 13.08 2.40 -2.23
C THR A 182 11.73 3.11 -2.33
N PHE A 183 10.89 2.94 -1.32
CA PHE A 183 9.57 3.56 -1.27
C PHE A 183 9.68 5.08 -1.00
N ASN A 184 9.52 5.88 -2.05
CA ASN A 184 9.67 7.34 -2.03
C ASN A 184 8.85 8.03 -0.94
N HIS A 185 7.53 7.82 -0.88
CA HIS A 185 6.69 8.48 0.13
C HIS A 185 7.06 8.10 1.58
N LEU A 186 7.45 6.85 1.81
CA LEU A 186 7.95 6.42 3.12
C LEU A 186 9.22 7.20 3.47
N ALA A 187 10.15 7.32 2.53
CA ALA A 187 11.40 8.03 2.74
C ALA A 187 11.18 9.53 3.00
N TRP A 188 10.49 10.22 2.10
CA TRP A 188 10.13 11.64 2.20
C TRP A 188 9.50 11.97 3.56
N THR A 189 8.44 11.24 3.92
CA THR A 189 7.74 11.53 5.19
C THR A 189 8.53 11.07 6.43
N ALA A 190 9.53 10.19 6.30
CA ALA A 190 10.49 9.93 7.39
C ALA A 190 11.35 11.17 7.69
N LEU A 191 11.87 11.84 6.65
CA LEU A 191 12.58 13.13 6.80
C LEU A 191 11.65 14.17 7.43
N ALA A 192 10.46 14.35 6.85
CA ALA A 192 9.49 15.32 7.34
C ALA A 192 9.07 15.02 8.80
N GLY A 193 8.95 13.75 9.17
CA GLY A 193 8.71 13.29 10.54
C GLY A 193 9.82 13.67 11.51
N LEU A 194 11.10 13.55 11.12
CA LEU A 194 12.21 14.09 11.91
C LEU A 194 12.07 15.61 12.11
N GLY A 195 11.71 16.35 11.04
CA GLY A 195 11.44 17.78 11.10
C GLY A 195 10.38 18.14 12.13
N VAL A 196 9.24 17.43 12.13
CA VAL A 196 8.19 17.60 13.14
C VAL A 196 8.68 17.29 14.55
N GLY A 197 9.47 16.22 14.70
CA GLY A 197 10.11 15.89 15.97
C GLY A 197 10.99 17.03 16.49
N LEU A 198 11.86 17.59 15.65
CA LEU A 198 12.70 18.74 15.98
C LEU A 198 11.85 19.97 16.33
N LEU A 199 10.79 20.24 15.58
CA LEU A 199 9.89 21.36 15.85
C LEU A 199 9.30 21.30 17.27
N TRP A 200 8.91 20.11 17.73
CA TRP A 200 8.31 19.93 19.05
C TRP A 200 9.30 19.76 20.20
N ARG A 201 10.48 19.20 19.93
CA ARG A 201 11.46 18.79 20.95
C ARG A 201 12.62 19.76 21.10
N ALA A 202 13.03 20.44 20.03
CA ALA A 202 14.13 21.40 20.09
C ALA A 202 13.73 22.67 20.86
N LYS A 203 14.73 23.38 21.37
CA LYS A 203 14.55 24.64 22.09
C LYS A 203 15.36 25.75 21.44
N GLY A 204 14.87 26.99 21.56
CA GLY A 204 15.58 28.19 21.12
C GLY A 204 15.93 28.16 19.63
N TRP A 205 17.17 28.56 19.32
CA TRP A 205 17.69 28.76 17.96
C TRP A 205 17.80 27.47 17.11
N VAL A 206 17.68 26.29 17.72
CA VAL A 206 17.73 25.00 17.00
C VAL A 206 16.39 24.69 16.32
N LYS A 207 15.29 25.28 16.79
CA LYS A 207 13.93 24.99 16.28
C LYS A 207 13.74 25.26 14.78
N PRO A 208 14.31 26.35 14.18
CA PRO A 208 14.28 26.57 12.73
C PRO A 208 14.90 25.43 11.90
N LEU A 209 15.84 24.63 12.45
CA LEU A 209 16.41 23.48 11.73
C LEU A 209 15.37 22.41 11.39
N ALA A 210 14.20 22.42 12.04
CA ALA A 210 13.06 21.58 11.70
C ALA A 210 12.59 21.75 10.24
N MET A 211 12.82 22.92 9.64
CA MET A 211 12.40 23.21 8.27
C MET A 211 13.29 22.53 7.22
N VAL A 212 14.56 22.23 7.54
CA VAL A 212 15.50 21.61 6.60
C VAL A 212 15.02 20.25 6.08
N PRO A 213 14.71 19.25 6.94
CA PRO A 213 14.28 17.96 6.43
C PRO A 213 12.88 17.99 5.80
N LEU A 214 11.99 18.90 6.23
CA LEU A 214 10.69 19.11 5.57
C LEU A 214 10.87 19.70 4.17
N GLY A 215 11.70 20.74 4.04
CA GLY A 215 12.01 21.36 2.75
C GLY A 215 12.71 20.39 1.80
N ALA A 216 13.60 19.53 2.30
CA ALA A 216 14.24 18.48 1.49
C ALA A 216 13.21 17.46 0.96
N SER A 217 12.23 17.06 1.79
CA SER A 217 11.11 16.19 1.39
C SER A 217 10.32 16.81 0.23
N VAL A 218 9.92 18.06 0.40
CA VAL A 218 9.14 18.80 -0.61
C VAL A 218 9.95 19.01 -1.89
N ALA A 219 11.21 19.42 -1.79
CA ALA A 219 12.05 19.67 -2.95
C ALA A 219 12.27 18.40 -3.79
N HIS A 220 12.54 17.26 -3.13
CA HIS A 220 12.70 15.99 -3.83
C HIS A 220 11.39 15.53 -4.48
N HIS A 221 10.26 15.69 -3.80
CA HIS A 221 8.95 15.34 -4.34
C HIS A 221 8.57 16.25 -5.53
N THR A 222 8.84 17.55 -5.45
CA THR A 222 8.71 18.49 -6.58
C THR A 222 9.56 18.07 -7.76
N LEU A 223 10.83 17.71 -7.54
CA LEU A 223 11.71 17.26 -8.63
C LEU A 223 11.18 15.97 -9.28
N ASN A 224 10.75 14.99 -8.47
CA ASN A 224 10.15 13.76 -8.96
C ASN A 224 8.96 14.05 -9.90
N ASN A 225 8.02 14.89 -9.46
CA ASN A 225 6.84 15.21 -10.25
C ASN A 225 7.19 16.08 -11.47
N TYR A 226 8.18 16.96 -11.36
CA TYR A 226 8.65 17.78 -12.47
C TYR A 226 9.19 16.91 -13.62
N VAL A 227 10.04 15.93 -13.31
CA VAL A 227 10.62 15.01 -14.31
C VAL A 227 9.55 14.15 -14.98
N VAL A 228 8.51 13.74 -14.24
CA VAL A 228 7.37 13.02 -14.82
C VAL A 228 6.63 13.88 -15.86
N GLN A 229 6.46 15.19 -15.60
CA GLN A 229 5.80 16.11 -16.54
C GLN A 229 6.71 16.59 -17.67
N HIS A 230 8.03 16.62 -17.44
CA HIS A 230 9.04 17.10 -18.39
C HIS A 230 10.09 16.01 -18.65
N PRO A 231 9.70 14.86 -19.25
CA PRO A 231 10.60 13.72 -19.41
C PRO A 231 11.78 13.98 -20.36
N THR A 232 11.72 15.05 -21.16
CA THR A 232 12.77 15.48 -22.09
C THR A 232 13.84 16.35 -21.41
N ASP A 233 13.61 16.86 -20.20
CA ASP A 233 14.61 17.60 -19.44
C ASP A 233 15.66 16.64 -18.85
N ARG A 234 16.77 16.51 -19.58
CA ARG A 234 17.88 15.62 -19.21
C ARG A 234 18.56 16.06 -17.92
N GLN A 235 18.62 17.37 -17.63
CA GLN A 235 19.29 17.85 -16.42
C GLN A 235 18.46 17.47 -15.20
N ALA A 236 17.17 17.80 -15.19
CA ALA A 236 16.28 17.43 -14.08
C ALA A 236 16.25 15.90 -13.87
N LYS A 237 16.23 15.12 -14.96
CA LYS A 237 16.29 13.65 -14.89
C LYS A 237 17.58 13.14 -14.25
N GLN A 238 18.74 13.68 -14.64
CA GLN A 238 20.04 13.30 -14.04
C GLN A 238 20.11 13.63 -12.55
N TRP A 239 19.54 14.77 -12.14
CA TRP A 239 19.45 15.14 -10.73
C TRP A 239 18.57 14.15 -9.95
N LEU A 240 17.41 13.79 -10.50
CA LEU A 240 16.52 12.81 -9.88
C LEU A 240 17.19 11.44 -9.77
N GLU A 241 17.77 10.93 -10.86
CA GLU A 241 18.49 9.63 -10.86
C GLU A 241 19.62 9.60 -9.81
N HIS A 242 20.36 10.70 -9.65
CA HIS A 242 21.41 10.81 -8.64
C HIS A 242 20.87 10.78 -7.21
N LEU A 243 19.74 11.45 -6.96
CA LEU A 243 19.10 11.49 -5.64
C LEU A 243 18.40 10.18 -5.30
N ASP A 244 17.66 9.60 -6.26
CA ASP A 244 16.99 8.30 -6.13
C ASP A 244 18.00 7.17 -5.87
N GLY A 245 19.16 7.20 -6.54
CA GLY A 245 20.26 6.27 -6.29
C GLY A 245 20.80 6.29 -4.85
N LYS A 246 20.51 7.36 -4.09
CA LYS A 246 20.93 7.53 -2.69
C LYS A 246 19.75 7.58 -1.70
N LEU A 247 18.51 7.57 -2.18
CA LEU A 247 17.33 7.77 -1.34
C LEU A 247 17.19 6.71 -0.25
N TRP A 248 17.65 5.49 -0.52
CA TRP A 248 17.69 4.38 0.43
C TRP A 248 18.41 4.70 1.74
N LEU A 249 19.43 5.58 1.70
CA LEU A 249 20.18 6.03 2.88
C LEU A 249 19.40 7.02 3.74
N ALA A 250 18.50 7.80 3.14
CA ALA A 250 17.91 8.94 3.82
C ALA A 250 17.12 8.54 5.09
N PRO A 251 16.25 7.50 5.07
CA PRO A 251 15.57 7.02 6.27
C PRO A 251 16.53 6.51 7.36
N LEU A 252 17.65 5.90 6.97
CA LEU A 252 18.66 5.42 7.91
C LEU A 252 19.39 6.60 8.58
N LEU A 253 19.79 7.59 7.81
CA LEU A 253 20.49 8.77 8.32
C LEU A 253 19.61 9.58 9.28
N VAL A 254 18.35 9.84 8.92
CA VAL A 254 17.44 10.58 9.81
C VAL A 254 17.09 9.78 11.06
N LEU A 255 16.93 8.46 10.95
CA LEU A 255 16.68 7.61 12.10
C LEU A 255 17.92 7.53 13.01
N PHE A 256 19.11 7.41 12.45
CA PHE A 256 20.36 7.43 13.20
C PHE A 256 20.55 8.75 13.97
N LEU A 257 20.31 9.89 13.31
CA LEU A 257 20.35 11.20 13.95
C LEU A 257 19.32 11.30 15.08
N ALA A 258 18.08 10.89 14.82
CA ALA A 258 17.01 10.86 15.82
C ALA A 258 17.40 9.99 17.03
N MET A 259 17.90 8.78 16.79
CA MET A 259 18.32 7.84 17.82
C MET A 259 19.53 8.36 18.62
N THR A 260 20.45 9.07 17.98
CA THR A 260 21.62 9.64 18.67
C THR A 260 21.18 10.69 19.70
N VAL A 261 20.29 11.60 19.31
CA VAL A 261 19.72 12.61 20.21
C VAL A 261 18.90 11.93 21.31
N ASP A 262 18.06 10.98 20.94
CA ASP A 262 17.22 10.26 21.88
C ASP A 262 18.03 9.45 22.89
N TRP A 263 19.13 8.83 22.47
CA TRP A 263 20.01 8.09 23.37
C TRP A 263 20.59 8.99 24.47
N VAL A 264 21.04 10.19 24.10
CA VAL A 264 21.50 11.19 25.06
C VAL A 264 20.37 11.58 26.02
N CYS A 265 19.15 11.78 25.51
CA CYS A 265 17.98 12.07 26.34
C CYS A 265 17.67 10.93 27.31
N LEU A 266 17.68 9.67 26.85
CA LEU A 266 17.41 8.50 27.67
C LEU A 266 18.46 8.31 28.77
N ARG A 267 19.75 8.47 28.44
CA ARG A 267 20.85 8.43 29.43
C ARG A 267 20.68 9.49 30.51
N ARG A 268 20.37 10.74 30.11
CA ARG A 268 20.12 11.84 31.07
C ARG A 268 18.89 11.58 31.93
N GLY A 269 17.80 11.06 31.33
CA GLY A 269 16.58 10.71 32.05
C GLY A 269 16.81 9.62 33.09
N LYS A 270 17.55 8.55 32.74
CA LYS A 270 17.95 7.49 33.67
C LYS A 270 18.72 8.02 34.88
N ARG A 271 19.68 8.94 34.67
CA ARG A 271 20.47 9.54 35.77
C ARG A 271 19.65 10.45 36.70
N ARG A 272 18.55 11.05 36.20
CA ARG A 272 17.74 12.00 36.97
C ARG A 272 16.66 11.36 37.83
N ILE A 273 16.19 10.17 37.47
CA ILE A 273 15.09 9.51 38.20
C ILE A 273 15.65 8.26 38.88
N PRO A 274 15.79 8.28 40.22
CA PRO A 274 16.20 7.10 40.97
C PRO A 274 15.11 6.01 40.88
N GLY A 275 15.52 4.73 40.96
CA GLY A 275 14.60 3.59 40.97
C GLY A 275 14.01 3.20 39.60
N LEU A 276 14.65 3.61 38.50
CA LEU A 276 14.25 3.21 37.13
C LEU A 276 14.82 1.86 36.67
N LEU A 277 15.85 1.37 37.35
CA LEU A 277 16.54 0.12 37.04
C LEU A 277 15.93 -1.00 37.88
N LEU A 278 15.75 -2.16 37.25
CA LEU A 278 15.42 -3.41 37.95
C LEU A 278 16.51 -3.75 38.97
N SER A 279 16.20 -4.52 40.01
CA SER A 279 17.20 -4.96 40.99
C SER A 279 18.37 -5.68 40.31
N ALA A 280 18.05 -6.58 39.37
CA ALA A 280 19.04 -7.26 38.55
C ALA A 280 19.87 -6.32 37.65
N GLU A 281 19.26 -5.23 37.13
CA GLU A 281 20.02 -4.23 36.35
C GLU A 281 20.95 -3.41 37.26
N GLN A 282 20.62 -3.22 38.54
CA GLN A 282 21.48 -2.52 39.51
C GLN A 282 22.69 -3.38 39.89
N GLU A 283 22.48 -4.69 40.07
CA GLU A 283 23.54 -5.68 40.33
C GLU A 283 24.48 -5.83 39.12
N ASP A 284 23.92 -5.90 37.91
CA ASP A 284 24.68 -6.10 36.65
C ASP A 284 25.23 -4.80 36.03
N GLY A 285 25.10 -3.64 36.69
CA GLY A 285 25.67 -2.36 36.23
C GLY A 285 24.97 -1.66 35.04
N ASP A 286 23.63 -1.57 35.04
CA ASP A 286 22.76 -1.05 33.96
C ASP A 286 22.91 -1.83 32.64
N SER A 287 23.05 -3.16 32.73
CA SER A 287 23.15 -4.05 31.58
C SER A 287 21.78 -4.44 31.02
N ALA A 288 21.65 -4.44 29.69
CA ALA A 288 20.48 -4.99 29.00
C ALA A 288 20.34 -6.51 29.21
N ALA A 289 21.39 -7.19 29.69
CA ALA A 289 21.40 -8.63 29.94
C ALA A 289 20.31 -9.07 30.91
N ALA A 290 20.06 -8.31 31.99
CA ALA A 290 19.00 -8.62 32.96
C ALA A 290 17.62 -8.68 32.30
N LEU A 291 17.30 -7.71 31.44
CA LEU A 291 16.04 -7.69 30.69
C LEU A 291 15.95 -8.78 29.63
N ILE A 292 17.05 -9.11 28.95
CA ILE A 292 17.09 -10.19 27.96
C ILE A 292 16.91 -11.55 28.66
N ARG A 293 17.57 -11.74 29.81
CA ARG A 293 17.44 -12.92 30.67
C ARG A 293 16.01 -13.09 31.17
N TYR A 294 15.37 -12.01 31.64
CA TYR A 294 13.96 -12.05 32.01
C TYR A 294 13.08 -12.39 30.80
N ALA A 295 13.32 -11.75 29.66
CA ALA A 295 12.54 -11.95 28.44
C ALA A 295 12.61 -13.40 27.94
N SER A 296 13.74 -14.09 28.12
CA SER A 296 13.91 -15.49 27.68
C SER A 296 13.28 -16.53 28.62
N ARG A 297 12.83 -16.16 29.84
CA ARG A 297 12.29 -17.11 30.83
C ARG A 297 11.07 -17.89 30.35
N ARG A 298 10.07 -17.21 29.77
CA ARG A 298 8.84 -17.87 29.28
C ARG A 298 8.20 -17.11 28.12
N LEU A 299 8.67 -17.46 26.92
CA LEU A 299 8.11 -16.97 25.67
C LEU A 299 6.63 -17.37 25.51
N PRO A 300 5.76 -16.50 24.96
CA PRO A 300 5.99 -15.10 24.58
C PRO A 300 5.69 -14.08 25.71
N CYS A 301 5.16 -14.52 26.86
CA CYS A 301 4.61 -13.65 27.89
C CYS A 301 5.66 -12.70 28.50
N THR A 302 6.83 -13.21 28.86
CA THR A 302 7.90 -12.42 29.49
C THR A 302 8.49 -11.37 28.54
N VAL A 303 8.58 -11.67 27.23
CA VAL A 303 8.97 -10.70 26.20
C VAL A 303 7.98 -9.52 26.16
N LEU A 304 6.68 -9.79 26.19
CA LEU A 304 5.67 -8.74 26.11
C LEU A 304 5.69 -7.82 27.35
N ILE A 305 5.95 -8.39 28.52
CA ILE A 305 6.14 -7.63 29.77
C ILE A 305 7.40 -6.77 29.69
N ALA A 306 8.54 -7.34 29.29
CA ALA A 306 9.80 -6.61 29.13
C ALA A 306 9.67 -5.46 28.12
N LEU A 307 9.05 -5.71 26.96
CA LEU A 307 8.78 -4.69 25.94
C LEU A 307 7.86 -3.58 26.47
N ARG A 308 6.89 -3.91 27.33
CA ARG A 308 6.04 -2.90 27.98
C ARG A 308 6.85 -2.06 28.96
N PHE A 309 7.65 -2.67 29.82
CA PHE A 309 8.51 -1.97 30.78
C PHE A 309 9.46 -1.01 30.08
N VAL A 310 10.21 -1.49 29.07
CA VAL A 310 11.18 -0.69 28.33
C VAL A 310 10.52 0.57 27.73
N ARG A 311 9.32 0.45 27.16
CA ARG A 311 8.60 1.59 26.58
C ARG A 311 8.09 2.58 27.62
N LEU A 312 7.51 2.08 28.73
CA LEU A 312 7.08 2.91 29.85
C LEU A 312 8.27 3.71 30.42
N ARG A 313 9.39 3.02 30.63
CA ARG A 313 10.65 3.60 31.12
C ARG A 313 11.16 4.68 30.18
N ARG A 314 11.20 4.43 28.87
CA ARG A 314 11.62 5.43 27.86
C ARG A 314 10.71 6.66 27.86
N ALA A 315 9.39 6.46 27.87
CA ALA A 315 8.42 7.56 27.92
C ALA A 315 8.63 8.46 29.16
N LEU A 316 8.92 7.84 30.31
CA LEU A 316 9.25 8.56 31.54
C LEU A 316 10.59 9.29 31.45
N CYS A 317 11.64 8.65 30.93
CA CYS A 317 12.94 9.28 30.71
C CYS A 317 12.83 10.50 29.79
N TYR A 318 12.12 10.40 28.66
CA TYR A 318 11.91 11.54 27.76
C TYR A 318 11.20 12.71 28.46
N ALA A 319 10.19 12.40 29.28
CA ALA A 319 9.43 13.43 29.97
C ALA A 319 10.25 14.13 31.08
N ALA A 320 11.20 13.42 31.69
CA ALA A 320 12.05 13.93 32.77
C ALA A 320 13.29 14.73 32.31
N VAL A 321 13.57 14.79 31.01
CA VAL A 321 14.63 15.68 30.47
C VAL A 321 14.24 17.16 30.62
N GLY A 322 12.94 17.46 30.67
CA GLY A 322 12.41 18.78 31.01
C GLY A 322 12.41 19.06 32.52
N THR A 323 11.47 19.89 32.96
CA THR A 323 11.21 20.13 34.38
C THR A 323 10.42 18.96 34.97
N LEU A 324 10.91 18.41 36.08
CA LEU A 324 10.19 17.41 36.87
C LEU A 324 8.86 18.04 37.34
N SER A 325 7.76 17.46 36.90
CA SER A 325 6.41 17.94 37.19
C SER A 325 5.66 16.88 37.99
N PRO A 326 4.83 17.26 38.98
CA PRO A 326 3.94 16.32 39.68
C PRO A 326 3.04 15.53 38.73
N ALA A 327 2.75 16.06 37.54
CA ALA A 327 1.99 15.38 36.49
C ALA A 327 2.65 14.07 35.97
N LEU A 328 3.93 13.84 36.25
CA LEU A 328 4.65 12.60 35.88
C LEU A 328 4.44 11.48 36.89
N GLU A 329 3.93 11.77 38.09
CA GLU A 329 3.80 10.80 39.17
C GLU A 329 2.99 9.54 38.80
N PRO A 330 1.85 9.63 38.08
CA PRO A 330 1.14 8.44 37.63
C PRO A 330 1.97 7.56 36.68
N LEU A 331 2.82 8.16 35.84
CA LEU A 331 3.71 7.42 34.95
C LEU A 331 4.88 6.78 35.71
N ARG A 332 5.43 7.50 36.71
CA ARG A 332 6.46 6.98 37.62
C ARG A 332 5.96 5.74 38.37
N ARG A 333 4.76 5.81 38.96
CA ARG A 333 4.11 4.67 39.61
C ARG A 333 3.91 3.49 38.65
N ALA A 334 3.41 3.74 37.44
CA ALA A 334 3.23 2.68 36.45
C ALA A 334 4.54 1.98 36.03
N VAL A 335 5.67 2.70 36.01
CA VAL A 335 7.00 2.11 35.77
C VAL A 335 7.46 1.29 36.98
N ALA A 336 7.33 1.83 38.19
CA ALA A 336 7.71 1.14 39.42
C ALA A 336 6.88 -0.15 39.62
N ASP A 337 5.56 -0.08 39.44
CA ASP A 337 4.66 -1.23 39.59
C ASP A 337 5.04 -2.39 38.66
N ILE A 338 5.47 -2.08 37.44
CA ILE A 338 5.88 -3.12 36.48
C ILE A 338 7.30 -3.63 36.78
N ALA A 339 8.20 -2.78 37.27
CA ALA A 339 9.53 -3.18 37.71
C ALA A 339 9.43 -4.16 38.88
N THR A 340 8.67 -3.82 39.93
CA THR A 340 8.42 -4.70 41.07
C THR A 340 7.83 -6.06 40.65
N ARG A 341 6.93 -6.08 39.65
CA ARG A 341 6.40 -7.33 39.10
C ARG A 341 7.44 -8.14 38.34
N ILE A 342 8.34 -7.48 37.60
CA ILE A 342 9.44 -8.16 36.90
C ILE A 342 10.38 -8.77 37.94
N ASP A 343 10.82 -7.99 38.93
CA ASP A 343 11.73 -8.47 39.99
C ASP A 343 11.12 -9.64 40.77
N ALA A 344 9.82 -9.55 41.13
CA ALA A 344 9.10 -10.63 41.81
C ALA A 344 8.89 -11.89 40.94
N THR A 345 9.08 -11.80 39.62
CA THR A 345 8.88 -12.93 38.69
C THR A 345 10.15 -13.32 37.93
N ASP A 346 11.31 -12.72 38.21
CA ASP A 346 12.60 -13.08 37.59
C ASP A 346 13.24 -14.32 38.25
N HIS A 347 12.44 -15.37 38.41
CA HIS A 347 12.94 -16.67 38.82
C HIS A 347 12.09 -17.78 38.19
N GLU A 348 12.73 -18.93 37.95
CA GLU A 348 12.10 -20.01 37.18
C GLU A 348 10.83 -20.55 37.85
N ARG A 349 10.82 -20.63 39.19
CA ARG A 349 9.67 -21.15 39.95
C ARG A 349 8.37 -20.35 39.71
N ALA A 350 8.45 -19.02 39.51
CA ALA A 350 7.28 -18.19 39.23
C ALA A 350 6.55 -18.60 37.95
N TRP A 351 7.30 -19.18 37.00
CA TRP A 351 6.79 -19.56 35.70
C TRP A 351 6.58 -21.06 35.53
N ARG A 352 7.00 -21.91 36.48
CA ARG A 352 6.73 -23.36 36.43
C ARG A 352 5.28 -23.71 36.80
N THR A 353 4.70 -23.01 37.77
CA THR A 353 3.34 -23.27 38.29
C THR A 353 2.25 -22.42 37.63
N ALA A 354 2.62 -21.40 36.87
CA ALA A 354 1.64 -20.55 36.20
C ALA A 354 0.91 -21.34 35.10
N ASP A 355 -0.33 -21.75 35.41
CA ASP A 355 -1.26 -22.28 34.42
C ASP A 355 -1.76 -21.13 33.52
N ILE A 356 -0.95 -20.81 32.51
CA ILE A 356 -1.28 -19.82 31.50
C ILE A 356 -2.59 -20.18 30.80
N ARG A 357 -2.89 -21.48 30.62
CA ARG A 357 -4.17 -21.90 30.01
C ARG A 357 -5.34 -21.58 30.91
N ALA A 358 -5.22 -21.73 32.24
CA ALA A 358 -6.23 -21.24 33.17
C ALA A 358 -6.35 -19.71 33.15
N HIS A 359 -5.24 -18.96 33.14
CA HIS A 359 -5.29 -17.50 33.08
C HIS A 359 -5.90 -17.00 31.77
N VAL A 360 -5.55 -17.63 30.66
CA VAL A 360 -6.14 -17.37 29.34
C VAL A 360 -7.61 -17.75 29.34
N ARG A 361 -8.01 -18.91 29.89
CA ARG A 361 -9.42 -19.32 30.00
C ARG A 361 -10.22 -18.37 30.88
N ALA A 362 -9.68 -17.97 32.03
CA ALA A 362 -10.29 -17.03 32.97
C ALA A 362 -10.43 -15.63 32.36
N ALA A 363 -9.42 -15.19 31.62
CA ALA A 363 -9.51 -13.90 30.94
C ALA A 363 -10.42 -13.97 29.69
N ARG A 364 -10.52 -15.12 29.01
CA ARG A 364 -11.54 -15.37 27.96
C ARG A 364 -12.96 -15.40 28.53
N SER A 365 -13.17 -16.00 29.71
CA SER A 365 -14.48 -16.03 30.37
C SER A 365 -14.86 -14.65 30.93
N ALA A 366 -13.89 -13.86 31.39
CA ALA A 366 -14.08 -12.47 31.78
C ALA A 366 -14.45 -11.54 30.60
N VAL A 367 -14.06 -11.89 29.37
CA VAL A 367 -14.59 -11.24 28.16
C VAL A 367 -16.00 -11.78 27.89
N GLY A 368 -16.99 -11.05 28.42
CA GLY A 368 -18.41 -11.39 28.25
C GLY A 368 -18.82 -11.59 26.79
N SER A 369 -19.79 -12.47 26.56
CA SER A 369 -20.32 -12.85 25.24
C SER A 369 -20.60 -11.63 24.33
N ARG A 370 -21.18 -10.57 24.92
CA ARG A 370 -21.46 -9.29 24.24
C ARG A 370 -20.22 -8.63 23.64
N ARG A 371 -19.06 -8.66 24.30
CA ARG A 371 -17.81 -8.07 23.75
C ARG A 371 -17.26 -8.87 22.57
N ARG A 372 -17.44 -10.19 22.57
CA ARG A 372 -17.02 -11.05 21.44
C ARG A 372 -17.91 -10.83 20.23
N LEU A 373 -19.22 -10.75 20.43
CA LEU A 373 -20.19 -10.43 19.38
C LEU A 373 -19.93 -9.06 18.76
N VAL A 374 -19.68 -8.04 19.58
CA VAL A 374 -19.31 -6.69 19.11
C VAL A 374 -18.02 -6.72 18.28
N ALA A 375 -17.04 -7.57 18.63
CA ALA A 375 -15.82 -7.69 17.87
C ALA A 375 -15.98 -8.50 16.55
N LEU A 376 -17.03 -9.31 16.40
CA LEU A 376 -17.31 -10.06 15.16
C LEU A 376 -17.82 -9.13 14.04
N ILE A 377 -18.60 -8.11 14.41
CA ILE A 377 -19.20 -7.15 13.47
C ILE A 377 -18.17 -6.57 12.50
N PRO A 378 -17.04 -5.97 12.94
CA PRO A 378 -16.05 -5.43 12.01
C PRO A 378 -15.43 -6.51 11.12
N CYS A 379 -15.21 -7.73 11.62
CA CYS A 379 -14.69 -8.84 10.81
C CYS A 379 -15.64 -9.20 9.67
N VAL A 380 -16.95 -9.25 9.95
CA VAL A 380 -17.98 -9.52 8.92
C VAL A 380 -18.05 -8.37 7.92
N LEU A 381 -18.05 -7.12 8.40
CA LEU A 381 -18.09 -5.94 7.53
C LEU A 381 -16.91 -5.86 6.57
N LEU A 382 -15.75 -6.38 6.95
CA LEU A 382 -14.55 -6.41 6.13
C LEU A 382 -14.56 -7.47 5.02
N LEU A 383 -15.43 -8.48 5.10
CA LEU A 383 -15.40 -9.63 4.18
C LEU A 383 -15.48 -9.23 2.70
N PRO A 384 -16.42 -8.37 2.25
CA PRO A 384 -16.49 -8.00 0.85
C PRO A 384 -15.21 -7.36 0.35
N SER A 385 -14.56 -6.50 1.14
CA SER A 385 -13.29 -5.88 0.74
C SER A 385 -12.14 -6.86 0.67
N VAL A 386 -12.08 -7.80 1.60
CA VAL A 386 -11.03 -8.84 1.56
C VAL A 386 -11.24 -9.72 0.32
N LEU A 387 -12.48 -10.08 0.01
CA LEU A 387 -12.79 -10.84 -1.20
C LEU A 387 -12.48 -10.03 -2.46
N PHE A 388 -12.82 -8.75 -2.50
CA PHE A 388 -12.63 -7.87 -3.66
C PHE A 388 -11.17 -7.46 -3.87
N LEU A 389 -10.52 -6.89 -2.85
CA LEU A 389 -9.17 -6.33 -2.96
C LEU A 389 -8.06 -7.34 -2.67
N CYS A 390 -8.28 -8.36 -1.83
CA CYS A 390 -7.24 -9.34 -1.54
C CYS A 390 -7.38 -10.54 -2.49
N VAL A 391 -8.50 -11.26 -2.38
CA VAL A 391 -8.72 -12.50 -3.15
C VAL A 391 -8.95 -12.18 -4.63
N GLY A 392 -9.71 -11.15 -4.97
CA GLY A 392 -9.95 -10.74 -6.36
C GLY A 392 -8.71 -10.20 -7.08
N SER A 393 -7.65 -9.83 -6.35
CA SER A 393 -6.44 -9.24 -6.93
C SER A 393 -5.48 -10.24 -7.60
N PHE A 394 -5.86 -11.51 -7.73
CA PHE A 394 -5.09 -12.51 -8.46
C PHE A 394 -5.79 -12.83 -9.77
N LYS A 395 -5.02 -13.03 -10.84
CA LYS A 395 -5.55 -13.34 -12.18
C LYS A 395 -6.51 -14.54 -12.18
N SER A 396 -6.22 -15.57 -11.39
CA SER A 396 -7.07 -16.77 -11.24
C SER A 396 -8.43 -16.50 -10.58
N THR A 397 -8.57 -15.40 -9.86
CA THR A 397 -9.74 -15.03 -9.07
C THR A 397 -10.26 -13.63 -9.41
N ALA A 398 -9.81 -13.06 -10.54
CA ALA A 398 -10.21 -11.74 -11.03
C ALA A 398 -11.73 -11.65 -11.25
N GLY A 399 -12.41 -12.78 -11.52
CA GLY A 399 -13.87 -12.84 -11.59
C GLY A 399 -14.59 -12.42 -10.29
N LEU A 400 -13.92 -12.39 -9.14
CA LEU A 400 -14.48 -11.78 -7.92
C LEU A 400 -14.55 -10.25 -8.03
N GLN A 401 -13.58 -9.62 -8.70
CA GLN A 401 -13.64 -8.18 -8.97
C GLN A 401 -14.80 -7.90 -9.92
N ASP A 402 -14.92 -8.66 -11.01
CA ASP A 402 -16.05 -8.56 -11.95
C ASP A 402 -17.40 -8.78 -11.27
N TYR A 403 -17.49 -9.75 -10.37
CA TYR A 403 -18.72 -9.99 -9.60
C TYR A 403 -19.13 -8.78 -8.77
N PHE A 404 -18.18 -8.14 -8.08
CA PHE A 404 -18.46 -6.98 -7.24
C PHE A 404 -18.68 -5.69 -8.00
N THR A 405 -18.26 -5.61 -9.27
CA THR A 405 -18.48 -4.45 -10.15
C THR A 405 -19.70 -4.62 -11.06
N THR A 406 -20.28 -5.82 -11.18
CA THR A 406 -21.42 -6.11 -12.07
C THR A 406 -22.60 -6.79 -11.37
N GLY A 407 -23.80 -6.68 -11.95
CA GLY A 407 -24.99 -7.41 -11.48
C GLY A 407 -25.41 -7.08 -10.04
N VAL A 408 -25.36 -8.08 -9.15
CA VAL A 408 -25.81 -7.96 -7.75
C VAL A 408 -24.67 -7.49 -6.82
N GLY A 409 -23.41 -7.71 -7.18
CA GLY A 409 -22.27 -7.41 -6.31
C GLY A 409 -22.14 -5.94 -5.88
N PRO A 410 -22.37 -4.95 -6.75
CA PRO A 410 -22.44 -3.54 -6.37
C PRO A 410 -23.43 -3.26 -5.22
N LYS A 411 -24.60 -3.91 -5.24
CA LYS A 411 -25.63 -3.76 -4.21
C LYS A 411 -25.17 -4.35 -2.87
N ILE A 412 -24.42 -5.45 -2.91
CA ILE A 412 -23.81 -6.05 -1.72
C ILE A 412 -22.76 -5.12 -1.13
N LEU A 413 -21.84 -4.59 -1.94
CA LEU A 413 -20.85 -3.60 -1.48
C LEU A 413 -21.50 -2.38 -0.85
N LEU A 414 -22.56 -1.85 -1.49
CA LEU A 414 -23.32 -0.72 -0.99
C LEU A 414 -23.99 -1.02 0.36
N GLY A 415 -24.65 -2.18 0.48
CA GLY A 415 -25.30 -2.62 1.72
C GLY A 415 -24.31 -2.72 2.89
N PHE A 416 -23.14 -3.32 2.64
CA PHE A 416 -22.07 -3.41 3.63
C PHE A 416 -21.47 -2.03 3.93
N ALA A 417 -21.31 -1.15 2.95
CA ALA A 417 -20.82 0.21 3.14
C ALA A 417 -21.74 1.03 4.06
N MET A 418 -23.06 0.93 3.88
CA MET A 418 -24.04 1.55 4.79
C MET A 418 -23.92 1.00 6.22
N ALA A 419 -23.83 -0.32 6.38
CA ALA A 419 -23.65 -0.95 7.69
C ALA A 419 -22.32 -0.53 8.35
N ALA A 420 -21.25 -0.39 7.57
CA ALA A 420 -19.97 0.10 8.05
C ALA A 420 -20.02 1.57 8.47
N LEU A 421 -20.78 2.43 7.78
CA LEU A 421 -20.97 3.81 8.23
C LEU A 421 -21.72 3.91 9.56
N VAL A 422 -22.75 3.10 9.76
CA VAL A 422 -23.44 2.99 11.06
C VAL A 422 -22.46 2.53 12.14
N TRP A 423 -21.61 1.55 11.82
CA TRP A 423 -20.57 1.09 12.74
C TRP A 423 -19.53 2.17 13.05
N ILE A 424 -19.06 2.89 12.05
CA ILE A 424 -18.11 4.01 12.19
C ILE A 424 -18.73 5.12 13.03
N ALA A 425 -20.00 5.44 12.84
CA ALA A 425 -20.71 6.43 13.64
C ALA A 425 -20.80 6.00 15.11
N TRP A 426 -21.15 4.73 15.37
CA TRP A 426 -21.17 4.18 16.72
C TRP A 426 -19.78 4.22 17.38
N GLN A 427 -18.73 3.79 16.67
CA GLN A 427 -17.35 3.84 17.15
C GLN A 427 -16.85 5.27 17.39
N SER A 428 -17.24 6.22 16.54
CA SER A 428 -16.92 7.63 16.73
C SER A 428 -17.55 8.16 18.02
N ALA A 429 -18.83 7.82 18.28
CA ALA A 429 -19.50 8.18 19.52
C ALA A 429 -18.84 7.55 20.76
N THR A 430 -18.43 6.28 20.71
CA THR A 430 -17.72 5.63 21.83
C THR A 430 -16.34 6.25 22.08
N LEU A 431 -15.59 6.58 21.02
CA LEU A 431 -14.31 7.29 21.12
C LEU A 431 -14.51 8.67 21.75
N LEU A 432 -15.52 9.44 21.34
CA LEU A 432 -15.83 10.74 21.92
C LEU A 432 -16.20 10.64 23.41
N ARG A 433 -16.99 9.63 23.81
CA ARG A 433 -17.36 9.40 25.22
C ARG A 433 -16.15 9.04 26.10
N THR A 434 -15.22 8.26 25.58
CA THR A 434 -14.00 7.82 26.29
C THR A 434 -12.84 8.82 26.20
N TRP A 435 -13.08 10.00 25.64
CA TRP A 435 -12.09 11.06 25.46
C TRP A 435 -11.43 11.46 26.79
N ARG A 436 -12.23 11.77 27.81
CA ARG A 436 -11.75 12.25 29.11
C ARG A 436 -10.92 11.19 29.83
N GLU A 437 -11.40 9.95 29.83
CA GLU A 437 -10.71 8.80 30.44
C GLU A 437 -9.37 8.54 29.76
N THR A 438 -9.33 8.57 28.43
CA THR A 438 -8.09 8.36 27.67
C THR A 438 -7.12 9.53 27.85
N ALA A 439 -7.61 10.76 27.92
CA ALA A 439 -6.80 11.94 28.19
C ALA A 439 -6.20 11.92 29.61
N ALA A 440 -6.89 11.31 30.59
CA ALA A 440 -6.37 11.13 31.95
C ALA A 440 -5.28 10.05 32.04
N HIS A 441 -5.24 9.10 31.10
CA HIS A 441 -4.27 8.00 31.11
C HIS A 441 -2.81 8.51 31.17
N PRO A 442 -1.90 7.91 31.98
CA PRO A 442 -0.54 8.43 32.18
C PRO A 442 0.31 8.49 30.89
N LEU A 443 0.11 7.54 29.99
CA LEU A 443 0.81 7.47 28.71
C LEU A 443 0.18 8.34 27.63
N GLY A 444 0.99 9.25 27.05
CA GLY A 444 0.64 10.04 25.87
C GLY A 444 0.38 9.20 24.63
N GLU A 445 1.01 8.02 24.49
CA GLU A 445 0.74 7.10 23.39
C GLU A 445 -0.75 6.74 23.28
N GLN A 446 -1.44 6.51 24.41
CA GLN A 446 -2.86 6.13 24.37
C GLN A 446 -3.73 7.26 23.84
N LEU A 447 -3.41 8.49 24.22
CA LEU A 447 -4.07 9.69 23.70
C LEU A 447 -3.81 9.86 22.19
N ALA A 448 -2.57 9.65 21.74
CA ALA A 448 -2.21 9.72 20.33
C ALA A 448 -2.96 8.65 19.52
N ALA A 449 -2.97 7.39 19.98
CA ALA A 449 -3.68 6.31 19.31
C ALA A 449 -5.19 6.58 19.24
N HIS A 450 -5.79 7.09 20.33
CA HIS A 450 -7.21 7.48 20.34
C HIS A 450 -7.52 8.57 19.31
N ARG A 451 -6.67 9.59 19.21
CA ARG A 451 -6.79 10.65 18.20
C ARG A 451 -6.68 10.11 16.78
N LEU A 452 -5.67 9.29 16.50
CA LEU A 452 -5.49 8.68 15.18
C LEU A 452 -6.71 7.83 14.79
N ARG A 453 -7.29 7.06 15.72
CA ARG A 453 -8.53 6.31 15.47
C ARG A 453 -9.72 7.21 15.16
N LEU A 454 -9.92 8.25 15.99
CA LEU A 454 -11.01 9.20 15.78
C LEU A 454 -10.88 9.92 14.44
N SER A 455 -9.68 10.37 14.07
CA SER A 455 -9.42 11.00 12.77
C SER A 455 -9.68 10.03 11.62
N SER A 456 -9.24 8.77 11.73
CA SER A 456 -9.52 7.74 10.73
C SER A 456 -11.02 7.47 10.59
N ALA A 457 -11.75 7.41 11.71
CA ALA A 457 -13.20 7.22 11.73
C ALA A 457 -13.91 8.37 11.01
N LEU A 458 -13.56 9.61 11.34
CA LEU A 458 -14.15 10.81 10.75
C LEU A 458 -13.86 10.90 9.25
N ALA A 459 -12.60 10.69 8.83
CA ALA A 459 -12.25 10.74 7.42
C ALA A 459 -12.98 9.64 6.62
N SER A 460 -13.02 8.42 7.16
CA SER A 460 -13.74 7.30 6.53
C SER A 460 -15.24 7.57 6.45
N ALA A 461 -15.84 8.15 7.50
CA ALA A 461 -17.25 8.55 7.48
C ALA A 461 -17.54 9.61 6.40
N THR A 462 -16.69 10.63 6.29
CA THR A 462 -16.82 11.69 5.27
C THR A 462 -16.75 11.09 3.86
N ILE A 463 -15.74 10.27 3.58
CA ILE A 463 -15.57 9.62 2.27
C ILE A 463 -16.73 8.69 1.98
N GLY A 464 -17.07 7.81 2.92
CA GLY A 464 -18.14 6.85 2.73
C GLY A 464 -19.48 7.53 2.49
N THR A 465 -19.76 8.64 3.17
CA THR A 465 -20.97 9.44 2.94
C THR A 465 -20.95 10.09 1.55
N LEU A 466 -19.80 10.65 1.13
CA LEU A 466 -19.64 11.23 -0.20
C LEU A 466 -19.86 10.18 -1.31
N LEU A 467 -19.26 8.99 -1.15
CA LEU A 467 -19.43 7.87 -2.07
C LEU A 467 -20.88 7.37 -2.11
N LEU A 468 -21.53 7.25 -0.95
CA LEU A 468 -22.95 6.91 -0.88
C LEU A 468 -23.81 7.93 -1.62
N TRP A 469 -23.69 9.21 -1.27
CA TRP A 469 -24.47 10.30 -1.86
C TRP A 469 -24.35 10.32 -3.39
N ARG A 470 -23.13 10.10 -3.90
CA ARG A 470 -22.85 9.99 -5.34
C ARG A 470 -23.50 8.77 -5.96
N SER A 471 -23.32 7.59 -5.36
CA SER A 471 -23.86 6.32 -5.87
C SER A 471 -25.38 6.28 -5.93
N THR A 472 -26.06 7.01 -5.04
CA THR A 472 -27.53 7.14 -5.00
C THR A 472 -28.06 8.34 -5.80
N GLY A 473 -27.18 9.17 -6.37
CA GLY A 473 -27.55 10.34 -7.16
C GLY A 473 -27.83 10.02 -8.63
N PRO A 474 -28.12 11.05 -9.46
CA PRO A 474 -28.47 10.89 -10.88
C PRO A 474 -27.39 10.22 -11.73
N ALA A 475 -26.14 10.29 -11.28
CA ALA A 475 -25.01 9.62 -11.91
C ALA A 475 -25.10 8.08 -11.77
N GLY A 476 -25.75 7.57 -10.70
CA GLY A 476 -25.78 6.16 -10.37
C GLY A 476 -24.41 5.60 -9.92
N PRO A 477 -24.33 4.31 -9.54
CA PRO A 477 -23.08 3.67 -9.13
C PRO A 477 -22.07 3.49 -10.28
N GLU A 478 -22.53 3.58 -11.53
CA GLU A 478 -21.71 3.54 -12.75
C GLU A 478 -21.38 4.94 -13.31
N GLY A 479 -21.87 5.98 -12.65
CA GLY A 479 -21.74 7.36 -13.10
C GLY A 479 -20.34 7.92 -12.93
N ARG A 480 -19.87 8.61 -13.97
CA ARG A 480 -18.59 9.34 -14.00
C ARG A 480 -18.51 10.32 -12.81
N VAL A 481 -17.55 10.07 -11.91
CA VAL A 481 -17.27 10.82 -10.69
C VAL A 481 -16.67 12.23 -10.98
N ILE A 482 -15.85 12.45 -12.00
CA ILE A 482 -15.18 13.73 -12.35
C ILE A 482 -14.80 13.76 -13.86
N PRO A 483 -15.13 14.82 -14.64
CA PRO A 483 -14.68 14.92 -16.04
C PRO A 483 -13.16 14.81 -16.20
N VAL A 484 -12.78 14.11 -17.26
CA VAL A 484 -11.50 13.44 -17.51
C VAL A 484 -10.35 14.39 -17.80
N ALA A 485 -9.30 14.35 -16.96
CA ALA A 485 -8.02 15.01 -17.15
C ALA A 485 -6.96 14.55 -16.10
N HIS A 486 -6.66 13.25 -16.03
CA HIS A 486 -5.61 12.57 -15.22
C HIS A 486 -5.57 12.75 -13.67
N LEU A 487 -5.12 11.68 -12.98
CA LEU A 487 -5.59 11.16 -11.68
C LEU A 487 -7.11 10.95 -11.66
N LEU A 488 -7.85 11.99 -12.05
CA LEU A 488 -9.28 12.07 -12.28
C LEU A 488 -9.83 10.98 -13.22
N ASP A 489 -9.06 10.54 -14.23
CA ASP A 489 -9.50 9.49 -15.17
C ASP A 489 -9.50 8.09 -14.52
N ALA A 490 -8.53 7.83 -13.63
CA ALA A 490 -8.51 6.66 -12.74
C ALA A 490 -9.47 6.82 -11.55
N LEU A 491 -9.93 8.04 -11.22
CA LEU A 491 -10.99 8.27 -10.25
C LEU A 491 -12.39 8.08 -10.86
N ASP A 492 -12.58 8.21 -12.18
CA ASP A 492 -13.91 8.45 -12.78
C ASP A 492 -14.82 7.20 -12.87
N LYS A 493 -14.27 6.04 -13.24
CA LYS A 493 -15.01 4.74 -13.29
C LYS A 493 -14.76 3.86 -12.07
N PHE A 494 -13.79 4.22 -11.24
CA PHE A 494 -13.05 3.32 -10.37
C PHE A 494 -13.26 3.59 -8.87
N LEU A 495 -13.67 4.82 -8.49
CA LEU A 495 -13.69 5.25 -7.09
C LEU A 495 -14.82 4.67 -6.24
N ALA A 496 -15.97 4.35 -6.82
CA ALA A 496 -17.11 3.91 -6.02
C ALA A 496 -16.81 2.56 -5.37
N TYR A 497 -16.40 1.55 -6.17
CA TYR A 497 -16.16 0.19 -5.67
C TYR A 497 -14.88 0.06 -4.85
N VAL A 498 -13.76 0.63 -5.34
CA VAL A 498 -12.51 0.67 -4.57
C VAL A 498 -12.69 1.52 -3.33
N GLY A 499 -13.40 2.65 -3.41
CA GLY A 499 -13.71 3.51 -2.28
C GLY A 499 -14.61 2.83 -1.25
N PHE A 500 -15.63 2.06 -1.65
CA PHE A 500 -16.42 1.24 -0.72
C PHE A 500 -15.58 0.13 -0.10
N ALA A 501 -14.74 -0.54 -0.88
CA ALA A 501 -13.86 -1.57 -0.35
C ALA A 501 -12.83 -0.99 0.65
N LEU A 502 -12.28 0.19 0.38
CA LEU A 502 -11.41 0.93 1.28
C LEU A 502 -12.17 1.42 2.52
N LEU A 503 -13.40 1.94 2.38
CA LEU A 503 -14.26 2.31 3.51
C LEU A 503 -14.47 1.12 4.46
N LEU A 504 -14.78 -0.04 3.91
CA LEU A 504 -14.92 -1.26 4.68
C LEU A 504 -13.57 -1.65 5.33
N LEU A 505 -12.45 -1.59 4.62
CA LEU A 505 -11.10 -1.80 5.19
C LEU A 505 -10.75 -0.81 6.31
N SER A 506 -11.30 0.41 6.29
CA SER A 506 -11.06 1.42 7.32
C SER A 506 -11.56 0.98 8.70
N VAL A 507 -12.52 0.04 8.75
CA VAL A 507 -13.02 -0.54 9.99
C VAL A 507 -11.90 -1.24 10.78
N LEU A 508 -10.81 -1.68 10.12
CA LEU A 508 -9.59 -2.18 10.78
C LEU A 508 -8.96 -1.14 11.72
N ALA A 509 -9.03 0.15 11.39
CA ALA A 509 -8.54 1.24 12.23
C ALA A 509 -9.29 1.31 13.57
N LEU A 510 -10.54 0.86 13.57
CA LEU A 510 -11.52 1.05 14.64
C LEU A 510 -11.66 -0.17 15.55
N PHE A 511 -10.79 -1.18 15.40
CA PHE A 511 -10.73 -2.27 16.37
C PHE A 511 -10.44 -1.71 17.77
N PRO A 512 -11.25 -2.07 18.78
CA PRO A 512 -10.97 -1.69 20.16
C PRO A 512 -9.55 -2.15 20.53
N PRO A 513 -8.79 -1.35 21.32
CA PRO A 513 -7.53 -1.83 21.88
C PRO A 513 -7.80 -3.14 22.63
N GLY A 514 -7.19 -4.24 22.15
CA GLY A 514 -7.36 -5.59 22.70
C GLY A 514 -8.45 -6.47 22.07
N ALA A 515 -9.35 -5.97 21.21
CA ALA A 515 -10.41 -6.80 20.62
C ALA A 515 -9.90 -7.81 19.57
N GLY A 516 -8.86 -7.45 18.81
CA GLY A 516 -8.16 -8.40 17.93
C GLY A 516 -7.46 -9.55 18.68
N LEU A 517 -7.12 -9.34 19.95
CA LEU A 517 -6.52 -10.36 20.83
C LEU A 517 -7.57 -11.29 21.45
N ALA A 518 -8.83 -10.84 21.58
CA ALA A 518 -9.94 -11.65 22.08
C ALA A 518 -10.33 -12.78 21.12
N PHE A 519 -10.22 -12.58 19.80
CA PHE A 519 -10.44 -13.65 18.81
C PHE A 519 -9.34 -14.70 18.76
N ALA A 520 -8.09 -14.28 18.98
CA ALA A 520 -6.95 -15.18 19.06
C ALA A 520 -6.83 -15.91 20.40
N GLY A 521 -7.69 -15.56 21.36
CA GLY A 521 -7.70 -16.16 22.67
C GLY A 521 -6.42 -15.94 23.47
N ILE A 522 -5.69 -14.84 23.26
CA ILE A 522 -4.52 -14.46 24.08
C ILE A 522 -4.93 -13.25 24.91
N THR A 523 -5.51 -13.52 26.07
CA THR A 523 -5.78 -12.51 27.10
C THR A 523 -4.84 -12.75 28.27
N VAL A 524 -3.58 -12.38 28.07
CA VAL A 524 -2.67 -12.01 29.15
C VAL A 524 -1.96 -10.77 28.63
N SER A 525 -2.30 -9.62 29.20
CA SER A 525 -1.63 -8.32 29.06
C SER A 525 -0.28 -8.37 28.31
N GLY A 526 -0.30 -8.13 27.00
CA GLY A 526 0.86 -8.27 26.14
C GLY A 526 0.49 -8.12 24.67
N GLU A 527 0.32 -6.88 24.23
CA GLU A 527 -0.16 -6.53 22.89
C GLU A 527 1.03 -6.35 21.93
N GLY A 528 1.06 -7.08 20.82
CA GLY A 528 2.03 -6.79 19.76
C GLY A 528 2.13 -7.74 18.56
N ILE A 529 1.76 -9.02 18.68
CA ILE A 529 2.17 -10.01 17.66
C ILE A 529 1.11 -10.31 16.58
N MET A 530 -0.18 -10.00 16.79
CA MET A 530 -1.23 -10.51 15.89
C MET A 530 -1.70 -9.62 14.74
N VAL A 531 -1.45 -8.31 14.73
CA VAL A 531 -1.80 -7.49 13.54
C VAL A 531 -0.86 -7.83 12.37
N SER A 532 0.43 -8.04 12.66
CA SER A 532 1.38 -8.59 11.69
C SER A 532 1.09 -10.05 11.35
N ALA A 533 0.61 -10.88 12.30
CA ALA A 533 0.23 -12.26 12.00
C ALA A 533 -1.08 -12.37 11.20
N LEU A 534 -2.01 -11.40 11.27
CA LEU A 534 -3.19 -11.38 10.40
C LEU A 534 -2.80 -10.95 8.99
N ALA A 535 -1.97 -9.91 8.84
CA ALA A 535 -1.41 -9.52 7.54
C ALA A 535 -0.52 -10.62 6.94
N ALA A 536 0.31 -11.28 7.74
CA ALA A 536 1.16 -12.39 7.33
C ALA A 536 0.40 -13.71 7.14
N ARG A 537 -0.71 -13.96 7.84
CA ARG A 537 -1.60 -15.13 7.59
C ARG A 537 -2.52 -14.91 6.40
N LEU A 538 -2.98 -13.69 6.15
CA LEU A 538 -3.67 -13.35 4.90
C LEU A 538 -2.69 -13.40 3.73
N GLY A 539 -1.44 -12.93 3.93
CA GLY A 539 -0.34 -13.10 2.98
C GLY A 539 0.03 -14.57 2.75
N ALA A 540 0.15 -15.39 3.80
CA ALA A 540 0.46 -16.81 3.72
C ALA A 540 -0.70 -17.66 3.18
N ALA A 541 -1.95 -17.28 3.46
CA ALA A 541 -3.13 -17.87 2.82
C ALA A 541 -3.17 -17.51 1.33
N GLY A 542 -2.80 -16.28 0.96
CA GLY A 542 -2.56 -15.88 -0.42
C GLY A 542 -1.44 -16.68 -1.08
N ILE A 543 -0.33 -16.94 -0.37
CA ILE A 543 0.78 -17.79 -0.85
C ILE A 543 0.36 -19.25 -0.98
N ALA A 544 -0.44 -19.78 -0.05
CA ALA A 544 -0.99 -21.14 -0.13
C ALA A 544 -1.99 -21.29 -1.29
N LEU A 545 -2.81 -20.26 -1.55
CA LEU A 545 -3.67 -20.18 -2.73
C LEU A 545 -2.86 -20.04 -4.03
N MET A 546 -1.75 -19.31 -4.03
CA MET A 546 -0.82 -19.22 -5.16
C MET A 546 -0.08 -20.54 -5.42
N ALA A 547 0.31 -21.27 -4.37
CA ALA A 547 0.91 -22.61 -4.49
C ALA A 547 -0.11 -23.62 -5.03
N ALA A 548 -1.36 -23.56 -4.57
CA ALA A 548 -2.46 -24.39 -5.10
C ALA A 548 -2.80 -24.03 -6.56
N GLY A 549 -2.73 -22.75 -6.93
CA GLY A 549 -2.94 -22.28 -8.30
C GLY A 549 -1.79 -22.64 -9.25
N ALA A 550 -0.54 -22.66 -8.76
CA ALA A 550 0.63 -23.06 -9.53
C ALA A 550 0.69 -24.58 -9.78
N VAL A 551 0.19 -25.40 -8.85
CA VAL A 551 0.08 -26.86 -9.02
C VAL A 551 -1.03 -27.25 -10.00
N GLY A 552 -2.02 -26.36 -10.24
CA GLY A 552 -3.08 -26.56 -11.24
C GLY A 552 -2.67 -26.28 -12.69
N GLY A 553 -1.46 -25.77 -12.93
CA GLY A 553 -0.96 -25.38 -14.26
C GLY A 553 0.35 -26.08 -14.61
N GLY A 554 0.29 -27.34 -15.03
CA GLY A 554 1.39 -28.00 -15.73
C GLY A 554 1.77 -29.40 -15.25
N ALA A 555 0.89 -30.37 -15.49
CA ALA A 555 1.32 -31.77 -15.64
C ALA A 555 1.21 -32.11 -17.14
N GLY A 556 2.36 -32.17 -17.82
CA GLY A 556 2.42 -32.41 -19.27
C GLY A 556 3.85 -32.65 -19.76
N GLY A 557 4.43 -33.78 -19.35
CA GLY A 557 5.41 -34.58 -20.08
C GLY A 557 6.63 -33.90 -20.69
N GLY A 558 7.73 -33.86 -19.94
CA GLY A 558 9.07 -33.79 -20.52
C GLY A 558 9.53 -35.18 -20.97
N GLY A 559 9.68 -35.36 -22.28
CA GLY A 559 10.39 -36.47 -22.90
C GLY A 559 11.63 -35.92 -23.62
N GLY A 560 12.79 -36.50 -23.33
CA GLY A 560 14.09 -35.97 -23.71
C GLY A 560 14.57 -36.39 -25.11
N GLY A 561 15.28 -35.46 -25.76
CA GLY A 561 16.63 -35.67 -26.30
C GLY A 561 16.81 -36.45 -27.61
N SER A 562 17.23 -35.74 -28.67
CA SER A 562 18.37 -36.09 -29.56
C SER A 562 18.56 -34.99 -30.62
N GLY A 563 19.75 -34.37 -30.69
CA GLY A 563 20.18 -33.52 -31.83
C GLY A 563 20.85 -34.35 -32.94
N PRO A 564 21.77 -33.80 -33.76
CA PRO A 564 21.85 -32.47 -34.39
C PRO A 564 21.92 -32.58 -35.94
N GLY A 565 21.76 -31.48 -36.69
CA GLY A 565 21.94 -31.50 -38.16
C GLY A 565 22.09 -30.10 -38.75
N ALA A 566 23.22 -29.87 -39.43
CA ALA A 566 23.67 -28.59 -39.96
C ALA A 566 23.45 -28.44 -41.49
N ASN A 567 23.46 -27.16 -41.92
CA ASN A 567 23.69 -26.58 -43.26
C ASN A 567 22.49 -26.43 -44.22
N PRO A 568 22.55 -25.51 -45.23
CA PRO A 568 23.04 -24.11 -45.29
C PRO A 568 21.96 -23.16 -45.91
N PRO A 569 22.17 -21.84 -46.11
CA PRO A 569 21.09 -20.93 -46.54
C PRO A 569 20.95 -20.87 -48.07
N PRO A 570 19.75 -20.54 -48.60
CA PRO A 570 19.67 -19.93 -49.91
C PRO A 570 19.01 -18.54 -49.88
N ALA A 571 19.73 -17.62 -50.53
CA ALA A 571 19.28 -16.56 -51.43
C ALA A 571 18.23 -15.52 -50.95
N GLN A 572 18.72 -14.27 -50.90
CA GLN A 572 17.92 -13.05 -51.01
C GLN A 572 16.96 -13.09 -52.20
N GLN A 573 15.68 -12.81 -51.93
CA GLN A 573 14.78 -12.13 -52.87
C GLN A 573 13.92 -11.12 -52.11
N GLY A 574 14.00 -9.86 -52.55
CA GLY A 574 12.90 -8.88 -52.48
C GLY A 574 12.70 -8.16 -51.16
N SER A 575 13.28 -6.97 -51.05
CA SER A 575 12.92 -5.96 -50.05
C SER A 575 11.48 -5.47 -50.23
N ALA A 576 10.67 -5.63 -49.19
CA ALA A 576 9.65 -4.65 -48.79
C ALA A 576 9.27 -4.94 -47.34
N SER A 577 9.87 -4.21 -46.38
CA SER A 577 9.40 -4.19 -44.99
C SER A 577 8.09 -3.37 -44.88
N GLY A 578 7.09 -3.76 -45.67
CA GLY A 578 5.75 -3.21 -45.59
C GLY A 578 4.95 -4.03 -44.60
N ASP A 579 4.41 -3.38 -43.57
CA ASP A 579 3.36 -3.93 -42.73
C ASP A 579 2.32 -4.63 -43.62
N ALA A 580 2.05 -5.92 -43.38
CA ALA A 580 1.21 -6.76 -44.24
C ALA A 580 -0.26 -6.32 -44.29
N ILE A 581 -0.63 -5.27 -43.56
CA ILE A 581 -1.92 -4.55 -43.61
C ILE A 581 -1.75 -3.04 -43.84
N GLY A 582 -0.64 -2.60 -44.42
CA GLY A 582 -0.42 -1.20 -44.83
C GLY A 582 -0.33 -0.18 -43.69
N GLY A 583 -0.09 -0.59 -42.44
CA GLY A 583 -0.04 0.31 -41.28
C GLY A 583 -1.40 0.60 -40.64
N HIS A 584 -2.49 -0.01 -41.15
CA HIS A 584 -3.85 0.27 -40.69
C HIS A 584 -4.17 -0.46 -39.38
N ARG A 585 -4.80 0.24 -38.42
CA ARG A 585 -5.18 -0.31 -37.11
C ARG A 585 -6.69 -0.46 -36.88
N THR A 586 -7.52 0.02 -37.80
CA THR A 586 -8.99 -0.09 -37.72
C THR A 586 -9.54 -1.09 -38.72
N ALA A 587 -10.65 -1.74 -38.40
CA ALA A 587 -11.30 -2.70 -39.29
C ALA A 587 -11.76 -2.05 -40.61
N SER A 588 -12.31 -0.83 -40.55
CA SER A 588 -12.70 -0.04 -41.72
C SER A 588 -11.50 0.35 -42.59
N GLY A 589 -10.37 0.70 -41.97
CA GLY A 589 -9.13 1.06 -42.67
C GLY A 589 -8.52 -0.12 -43.40
N ILE A 590 -8.46 -1.28 -42.75
CA ILE A 590 -7.97 -2.53 -43.36
C ILE A 590 -8.92 -2.99 -44.49
N ALA A 591 -10.23 -2.87 -44.30
CA ALA A 591 -11.20 -3.19 -45.34
C ALA A 591 -11.05 -2.28 -46.57
N LYS A 592 -10.83 -0.98 -46.37
CA LYS A 592 -10.56 -0.03 -47.46
C LYS A 592 -9.29 -0.39 -48.21
N TRP A 593 -8.19 -0.60 -47.48
CA TRP A 593 -6.90 -1.00 -48.05
C TRP A 593 -7.01 -2.31 -48.84
N ALA A 594 -7.70 -3.33 -48.31
CA ALA A 594 -7.91 -4.59 -49.00
C ALA A 594 -8.68 -4.41 -50.34
N ARG A 595 -9.66 -3.51 -50.38
CA ARG A 595 -10.37 -3.17 -51.63
C ARG A 595 -9.45 -2.43 -52.62
N GLU A 596 -8.57 -1.55 -52.13
CA GLU A 596 -7.56 -0.86 -52.96
C GLU A 596 -6.54 -1.84 -53.56
N GLN A 597 -6.29 -2.99 -52.92
CA GLN A 597 -5.50 -4.10 -53.49
C GLN A 597 -6.26 -4.92 -54.54
N GLY A 598 -7.51 -4.57 -54.86
CA GLY A 598 -8.36 -5.28 -55.81
C GLY A 598 -8.98 -6.56 -55.24
N TRP A 599 -8.97 -6.77 -53.92
CA TRP A 599 -9.54 -7.97 -53.31
C TRP A 599 -11.05 -7.86 -53.15
N THR A 600 -11.75 -8.96 -53.48
CA THR A 600 -13.20 -9.05 -53.40
C THR A 600 -13.64 -9.37 -51.97
N GLU A 601 -14.53 -8.56 -51.42
CA GLU A 601 -15.11 -8.78 -50.10
C GLU A 601 -16.24 -9.82 -50.15
N THR A 602 -16.21 -10.75 -49.20
CA THR A 602 -17.25 -11.77 -49.02
C THR A 602 -17.61 -11.88 -47.54
N GLN A 603 -18.91 -11.88 -47.25
CA GLN A 603 -19.42 -12.03 -45.89
C GLN A 603 -20.73 -12.84 -45.91
N THR A 604 -20.80 -13.89 -45.10
CA THR A 604 -22.05 -14.62 -44.84
C THR A 604 -22.87 -13.90 -43.78
N GLU A 605 -24.19 -14.07 -43.75
CA GLU A 605 -25.13 -13.37 -42.83
C GLU A 605 -24.66 -13.26 -41.37
N ASN A 606 -24.00 -14.30 -40.83
CA ASN A 606 -23.47 -14.33 -39.46
C ASN A 606 -21.94 -14.56 -39.38
N GLY A 607 -21.22 -14.35 -40.48
CA GLY A 607 -19.79 -14.64 -40.58
C GLY A 607 -18.90 -13.39 -40.62
N PRO A 608 -17.59 -13.55 -40.34
CA PRO A 608 -16.64 -12.46 -40.45
C PRO A 608 -16.44 -12.04 -41.91
N PRO A 609 -16.23 -10.73 -42.19
CA PRO A 609 -15.85 -10.28 -43.53
C PRO A 609 -14.47 -10.83 -43.91
N LYS A 610 -14.37 -11.30 -45.16
CA LYS A 610 -13.16 -11.87 -45.77
C LYS A 610 -12.86 -11.17 -47.09
N PHE A 611 -11.59 -10.94 -47.35
CA PHE A 611 -11.12 -10.35 -48.61
C PHE A 611 -10.31 -11.38 -49.38
N ILE A 612 -10.73 -11.65 -50.62
CA ILE A 612 -10.21 -12.71 -51.47
C ILE A 612 -9.53 -12.09 -52.69
N ASP A 613 -8.31 -12.51 -53.00
CA ASP A 613 -7.61 -12.04 -54.19
C ASP A 613 -8.10 -12.70 -55.50
N GLU A 614 -7.54 -12.28 -56.62
CA GLU A 614 -7.87 -12.80 -57.96
C GLU A 614 -7.60 -14.31 -58.13
N ASN A 615 -6.74 -14.89 -57.27
CA ASN A 615 -6.41 -16.32 -57.27
C ASN A 615 -7.34 -17.13 -56.36
N GLY A 616 -8.37 -16.51 -55.77
CA GLY A 616 -9.31 -17.17 -54.87
C GLY A 616 -8.76 -17.38 -53.45
N ILE A 617 -7.64 -16.75 -53.09
CA ILE A 617 -7.01 -16.90 -51.78
C ILE A 617 -7.53 -15.83 -50.83
N VAL A 618 -8.00 -16.25 -49.64
CA VAL A 618 -8.40 -15.32 -48.57
C VAL A 618 -7.17 -14.63 -48.01
N ARG A 619 -6.99 -13.34 -48.29
CA ARG A 619 -5.83 -12.56 -47.83
C ARG A 619 -6.04 -11.97 -46.45
N VAL A 620 -7.26 -11.54 -46.16
CA VAL A 620 -7.62 -10.90 -44.89
C VAL A 620 -8.93 -11.47 -44.38
N THR A 621 -9.01 -11.74 -43.08
CA THR A 621 -10.27 -12.03 -42.38
C THR A 621 -10.34 -11.14 -41.14
N LEU A 622 -11.39 -10.32 -41.05
CA LEU A 622 -11.62 -9.42 -39.91
C LEU A 622 -12.60 -10.09 -38.93
N LYS A 623 -12.25 -10.12 -37.65
CA LYS A 623 -13.09 -10.75 -36.61
C LYS A 623 -13.33 -9.79 -35.45
N GLN A 624 -14.57 -9.72 -34.98
CA GLN A 624 -14.96 -8.98 -33.77
C GLN A 624 -14.42 -9.60 -32.47
N GLY A 625 -13.94 -10.83 -32.55
CA GLY A 625 -13.49 -11.61 -31.41
C GLY A 625 -14.52 -12.66 -30.98
N SER A 626 -14.03 -13.74 -30.38
CA SER A 626 -14.85 -14.81 -29.81
C SER A 626 -14.07 -15.52 -28.70
N SER A 627 -14.78 -16.07 -27.71
CA SER A 627 -14.19 -16.86 -26.63
C SER A 627 -13.80 -18.30 -27.04
N ARG A 628 -13.93 -18.66 -28.32
CA ARG A 628 -13.76 -20.04 -28.79
C ARG A 628 -12.31 -20.50 -28.90
N ALA A 629 -11.33 -19.58 -28.95
CA ALA A 629 -9.91 -19.90 -29.01
C ALA A 629 -9.05 -18.93 -28.15
N PRO A 630 -7.97 -19.40 -27.50
CA PRO A 630 -7.02 -18.53 -26.81
C PRO A 630 -6.45 -17.46 -27.74
N GLY A 631 -6.51 -16.18 -27.35
CA GLY A 631 -6.05 -15.05 -28.16
C GLY A 631 -7.09 -14.48 -29.14
N SER A 632 -8.23 -15.15 -29.34
CA SER A 632 -9.28 -14.65 -30.24
C SER A 632 -10.34 -13.76 -29.57
N GLY A 633 -10.18 -13.41 -28.29
CA GLY A 633 -11.22 -12.74 -27.49
C GLY A 633 -11.45 -11.26 -27.83
N MET A 634 -10.47 -10.62 -28.47
CA MET A 634 -10.53 -9.21 -28.90
C MET A 634 -10.73 -9.12 -30.41
N PRO A 635 -11.19 -7.98 -30.95
CA PRO A 635 -11.19 -7.77 -32.38
C PRO A 635 -9.80 -7.92 -32.98
N HIS A 636 -9.69 -8.70 -34.04
CA HIS A 636 -8.40 -9.01 -34.66
C HIS A 636 -8.54 -9.28 -36.15
N VAL A 637 -7.41 -9.20 -36.85
CA VAL A 637 -7.24 -9.58 -38.25
C VAL A 637 -6.40 -10.85 -38.35
N GLU A 638 -6.80 -11.74 -39.25
CA GLU A 638 -6.00 -12.88 -39.71
C GLU A 638 -5.52 -12.60 -41.14
N ILE A 639 -4.21 -12.74 -41.39
CA ILE A 639 -3.57 -12.38 -42.67
C ILE A 639 -2.99 -13.65 -43.33
N ARG A 640 -3.04 -13.72 -44.66
CA ARG A 640 -2.36 -14.75 -45.44
C ARG A 640 -1.46 -14.17 -46.54
N ASN A 641 -0.37 -14.87 -46.84
CA ASN A 641 0.52 -14.56 -47.96
C ASN A 641 -0.08 -15.01 -49.31
N ALA A 642 0.67 -14.80 -50.40
CA ALA A 642 0.24 -15.16 -51.75
C ALA A 642 0.11 -16.68 -51.99
N GLN A 643 0.68 -17.48 -51.10
CA GLN A 643 0.58 -18.95 -51.11
C GLN A 643 -0.59 -19.46 -50.26
N GLY A 644 -1.34 -18.56 -49.61
CA GLY A 644 -2.45 -18.92 -48.72
C GLY A 644 -2.02 -19.42 -47.35
N GLU A 645 -0.77 -19.21 -46.97
CA GLU A 645 -0.23 -19.50 -45.65
C GLU A 645 -0.47 -18.32 -44.71
N ARG A 646 -0.69 -18.61 -43.43
CA ARG A 646 -0.96 -17.56 -42.43
C ARG A 646 0.33 -16.86 -42.04
N ILE A 647 0.28 -15.53 -42.02
CA ILE A 647 1.42 -14.68 -41.63
C ILE A 647 1.01 -13.68 -40.56
N ASP A 648 1.99 -13.23 -39.78
CA ASP A 648 1.85 -12.03 -38.95
C ASP A 648 2.02 -10.74 -39.78
N PRO A 649 1.80 -9.54 -39.21
CA PRO A 649 1.93 -8.27 -39.93
C PRO A 649 3.35 -7.97 -40.42
N THR A 650 4.35 -8.66 -39.88
CA THR A 650 5.75 -8.54 -40.30
C THR A 650 6.14 -9.57 -41.36
N GLY A 651 5.21 -10.43 -41.78
CA GLY A 651 5.40 -11.44 -42.83
C GLY A 651 5.90 -12.79 -42.33
N ASN A 652 6.02 -13.03 -41.01
CA ASN A 652 6.47 -14.33 -40.52
C ASN A 652 5.33 -15.35 -40.54
N LEU A 653 5.64 -16.61 -40.87
CA LEU A 653 4.67 -17.70 -40.85
C LEU A 653 4.13 -17.96 -39.44
N VAL A 654 2.81 -18.12 -39.33
CA VAL A 654 2.13 -18.33 -38.05
C VAL A 654 1.14 -19.50 -38.09
N ALA A 655 1.05 -20.25 -37.00
CA ALA A 655 0.04 -21.28 -36.84
C ALA A 655 -1.34 -20.68 -36.56
N ARG A 656 -2.42 -21.40 -36.91
CA ARG A 656 -3.82 -20.96 -36.69
C ARG A 656 -4.15 -20.54 -35.25
N LYS A 657 -3.45 -21.09 -34.26
CA LYS A 657 -3.67 -20.82 -32.82
C LYS A 657 -2.60 -19.89 -32.21
N SER A 658 -1.65 -19.38 -32.99
CA SER A 658 -0.60 -18.54 -32.43
C SER A 658 -1.12 -17.12 -32.18
N PRO A 659 -0.58 -16.39 -31.18
CA PRO A 659 -0.94 -14.99 -30.96
C PRO A 659 -0.71 -14.10 -32.18
N GLY A 660 0.36 -14.36 -32.96
CA GLY A 660 0.67 -13.59 -34.17
C GLY A 660 -0.36 -13.73 -35.29
N ASN A 661 -1.13 -14.82 -35.31
CA ASN A 661 -2.27 -14.98 -36.23
C ASN A 661 -3.49 -14.13 -35.82
N HIS A 662 -3.55 -13.63 -34.58
CA HIS A 662 -4.65 -12.84 -34.04
C HIS A 662 -4.20 -11.39 -33.79
N THR A 663 -3.77 -10.72 -34.86
CA THR A 663 -3.29 -9.32 -34.77
C THR A 663 -4.42 -8.40 -34.35
N SER A 664 -4.30 -7.74 -33.19
CA SER A 664 -5.36 -6.90 -32.64
C SER A 664 -5.63 -5.66 -33.50
N ILE A 665 -6.91 -5.34 -33.67
CA ILE A 665 -7.40 -4.17 -34.41
C ILE A 665 -8.49 -3.45 -33.61
N ILE A 666 -8.75 -2.19 -33.93
CA ILE A 666 -9.92 -1.45 -33.44
C ILE A 666 -11.11 -1.81 -34.34
N TRP A 667 -12.19 -2.31 -33.74
CA TRP A 667 -13.42 -2.59 -34.49
C TRP A 667 -14.29 -1.35 -34.62
N ASP A 668 -14.48 -0.87 -35.85
CA ASP A 668 -15.27 0.30 -36.21
C ASP A 668 -16.17 0.08 -37.43
N LEU A 669 -16.35 -1.19 -37.84
CA LEU A 669 -17.36 -1.59 -38.81
C LEU A 669 -18.73 -1.68 -38.11
N PRO A 670 -19.82 -1.23 -38.77
CA PRO A 670 -21.16 -1.17 -38.21
C PRO A 670 -21.75 -2.53 -37.81
#